data_AF-A0A4P7AG53-F1
#
_entry.id   AF-A0A4P7AG53-F1
#
_cell.length_a   1.000
_cell.length_b   1.000
_cell.length_c   1.000
_cell.angle_alpha   90.00
_cell.angle_beta   90.00
_cell.angle_gamma   90.00
#
_symmetry.space_group_name_H-M   'P 1'
#
loop_
_entity.id
_entity.type
_entity.pdbx_description
1 polymer ?
#
loop_
_entity_poly.entity_id
_entity_poly.type
_entity_poly.pdbx_seq_one_letter_code
_entity_poly.pdbx_strand_id
1 'polypeptide(L)'
;MKAILDENIQAKKKKSIFKKPKLEGVGLLFLITVRKSFSAKASKGTGITFLVLSFIFTLVTALTNKGFKIDATISVIAPTIGYIFIVFFYVVFLTILVVSLFKVPIMEGIQQIETRAGVSLFKSFLIRYFSYITVTYSYLIINLIFAAILSTTFSNQPLAEAILLYSPVLFLMLFTLIWFPVLCLISLISSVAMGTFGNIFLGAILSLLPFISGMANLVTSNSSETQLSSAAKAQTARLVFANDFYKKFINDSAVKQIFEEEENSKNILETISKNLQVVNINDLSLDTLSSSLIKEFVTVNEAGGGLQKSVRYKPVIEALIKALYLGQFNLDVDTAANDFKKELDELNNDKSNNGGNNNDYNYNQNSIKQSIETPLIETNTVFSGLGINTILESFYKEVYENMFTANEAPVSYPGYSGSIFIGKNNRTGKEVEKEFLDISDLVKWLSNKLPQYKSLLSYVSSQYKNYNEILFNRVNTSNDGGTTYSNNTQNSIFKTPGNIEDSFYSFQSYSTKNSEVLTLYKRYPELMMINNLITQNWVNTMSYSTDFLKAIRSASSSISSDEKMTAESGIEYIASKANKEVSSSQINIINHFYIFYQGLIGNHSYGDAFFTNKDLIANRSLTTKISNFKSYSKYATAKNTAEMKGEESNNTPSTGYGIETYFGLENQKPGNYVTTLPAIYGEVTKEKILAAIQERYRNVLSENKDMQTIRTLSIKGLTAEKLGNDWYIKNANDKQNYWVDYNSEKNRNEFSIKVQFSDNKNNKLQSIFKETPLQKGIGFNIIGVAFIYLAISLLSTGLVFLVFKRLSRI
;
A
#
# COMPACT_ATOMS: atom_id res chain seq x y z
N MET A 1 -12.41 10.22 81.61
CA MET A 1 -12.88 9.85 80.24
C MET A 1 -11.76 9.84 79.19
N LYS A 2 -10.89 10.86 79.09
CA LYS A 2 -9.79 10.88 78.09
C LYS A 2 -8.74 9.76 78.31
N ALA A 3 -8.38 9.46 79.56
CA ALA A 3 -7.46 8.36 79.89
C ALA A 3 -8.03 6.95 79.58
N ILE A 4 -9.36 6.76 79.67
CA ILE A 4 -10.02 5.47 79.34
C ILE A 4 -10.17 5.31 77.82
N LEU A 5 -10.19 6.42 77.06
CA LEU A 5 -10.17 6.38 75.60
C LEU A 5 -8.78 6.03 75.06
N ASP A 6 -7.71 6.55 75.68
CA ASP A 6 -6.34 6.27 75.24
C ASP A 6 -5.89 4.83 75.55
N GLU A 7 -6.42 4.21 76.60
CA GLU A 7 -6.09 2.81 76.94
C GLU A 7 -6.77 1.80 76.00
N ASN A 8 -7.98 2.10 75.51
CA ASN A 8 -8.66 1.25 74.52
C ASN A 8 -8.13 1.39 73.09
N ILE A 9 -7.41 2.47 72.78
CA ILE A 9 -6.77 2.65 71.46
C ILE A 9 -5.44 1.89 71.38
N GLN A 10 -4.74 1.66 72.50
CA GLN A 10 -3.49 0.89 72.49
C GLN A 10 -3.67 -0.64 72.46
N ALA A 11 -4.84 -1.17 72.83
CA ALA A 11 -5.12 -2.61 72.85
C ALA A 11 -5.47 -3.22 71.47
N LYS A 12 -5.68 -2.40 70.43
CA LYS A 12 -5.85 -2.87 69.03
C LYS A 12 -4.59 -2.71 68.20
N LYS A 13 -3.43 -3.16 68.70
CA LYS A 13 -2.28 -3.47 67.84
C LYS A 13 -2.67 -4.64 66.92
N LYS A 14 -3.17 -4.30 65.73
CA LYS A 14 -3.45 -5.20 64.60
C LYS A 14 -2.37 -6.29 64.54
N LYS A 15 -2.73 -7.53 64.89
CA LYS A 15 -1.97 -8.73 64.48
C LYS A 15 -1.86 -8.64 62.96
N SER A 16 -0.67 -8.38 62.42
CA SER A 16 -0.49 -8.36 60.97
C SER A 16 -0.73 -9.78 60.46
N ILE A 17 -1.86 -9.98 59.78
CA ILE A 17 -2.34 -11.29 59.28
C ILE A 17 -1.37 -11.91 58.26
N PHE A 18 -0.43 -11.13 57.71
CA PHE A 18 0.63 -11.65 56.86
C PHE A 18 1.86 -12.05 57.69
N LYS A 19 1.97 -13.34 58.02
CA LYS A 19 3.26 -13.95 58.36
C LYS A 19 4.16 -13.76 57.14
N LYS A 20 5.17 -12.88 57.25
CA LYS A 20 6.17 -12.74 56.19
C LYS A 20 6.85 -14.10 55.99
N PRO A 21 6.94 -14.62 54.76
CA PRO A 21 7.69 -15.85 54.51
C PRO A 21 9.14 -15.65 54.99
N LYS A 22 9.68 -16.64 55.70
CA LYS A 22 11.09 -16.65 56.10
C LYS A 22 11.94 -16.83 54.84
N LEU A 23 12.24 -15.74 54.16
CA LEU A 23 13.24 -15.70 53.10
C LEU A 23 14.60 -15.71 53.77
N GLU A 24 15.21 -16.89 53.89
CA GLU A 24 16.57 -17.07 54.43
C GLU A 24 17.59 -17.15 53.27
N GLY A 25 18.80 -16.65 53.51
CA GLY A 25 19.92 -16.75 52.55
C GLY A 25 19.81 -15.88 51.29
N VAL A 26 19.90 -16.51 50.11
CA VAL A 26 20.04 -15.85 48.80
C VAL A 26 18.84 -14.95 48.45
N GLY A 27 17.62 -15.37 48.79
CA GLY A 27 16.41 -14.58 48.54
C GLY A 27 16.37 -13.28 49.33
N LEU A 28 16.87 -13.31 50.57
CA LEU A 28 16.99 -12.09 51.40
C LEU A 28 17.99 -11.11 50.79
N LEU A 29 19.16 -11.60 50.36
CA LEU A 29 20.17 -10.78 49.71
C LEU A 29 19.61 -10.13 48.44
N PHE A 30 18.92 -10.89 47.59
CA PHE A 30 18.24 -10.35 46.41
C PHE A 30 17.28 -9.22 46.76
N LEU A 31 16.37 -9.41 47.74
CA LEU A 31 15.44 -8.37 48.15
C LEU A 31 16.13 -7.14 48.75
N ILE A 32 17.21 -7.34 49.51
CA ILE A 32 18.01 -6.23 50.04
C ILE A 32 18.67 -5.46 48.90
N THR A 33 19.23 -6.15 47.91
CA THR A 33 19.87 -5.53 46.74
C THR A 33 18.85 -4.72 45.94
N VAL A 34 17.69 -5.31 45.62
CA VAL A 34 16.58 -4.62 44.92
C VAL A 34 16.12 -3.39 45.72
N ARG A 35 15.89 -3.54 47.04
CA ARG A 35 15.48 -2.43 47.91
C ARG A 35 16.54 -1.32 47.96
N LYS A 36 17.83 -1.68 48.05
CA LYS A 36 18.94 -0.72 48.04
C LYS A 36 18.95 0.07 46.73
N SER A 37 18.76 -0.60 45.58
CA SER A 37 18.67 0.06 44.27
C SER A 37 17.52 1.07 44.20
N PHE A 38 16.31 0.71 44.65
CA PHE A 38 15.18 1.65 44.69
C PHE A 38 15.36 2.80 45.71
N SER A 39 16.14 2.56 46.77
CA SER A 39 16.41 3.57 47.80
C SER A 39 17.54 4.53 47.40
N ALA A 40 18.42 4.14 46.47
CA ALA A 40 19.52 4.95 46.01
C ALA A 40 19.01 6.20 45.26
N LYS A 41 19.35 7.39 45.76
CA LYS A 41 18.87 8.67 45.21
C LYS A 41 19.18 8.82 43.71
N ALA A 42 20.37 8.40 43.27
CA ALA A 42 20.78 8.48 41.87
C ALA A 42 19.97 7.55 40.95
N SER A 43 19.79 6.28 41.34
CA SER A 43 18.99 5.32 40.57
C SER A 43 17.52 5.75 40.50
N LYS A 44 16.96 6.18 41.64
CA LYS A 44 15.58 6.66 41.70
C LYS A 44 15.39 7.93 40.85
N GLY A 45 16.31 8.89 40.98
CA GLY A 45 16.26 10.15 40.23
C GLY A 45 16.28 9.90 38.72
N THR A 46 17.27 9.17 38.23
CA THR A 46 17.39 8.89 36.78
C THR A 46 16.31 7.97 36.24
N GLY A 47 15.84 6.99 37.01
CA GLY A 47 14.70 6.15 36.64
C GLY A 47 13.39 6.95 36.54
N ILE A 48 13.15 7.90 37.45
CA ILE A 48 11.99 8.81 37.38
C ILE A 48 12.13 9.76 36.20
N THR A 49 13.31 10.36 35.98
CA THR A 49 13.56 11.23 34.82
C THR A 49 13.29 10.48 33.50
N PHE A 50 13.77 9.24 33.37
CA PHE A 50 13.46 8.38 32.22
C PHE A 50 11.95 8.17 32.06
N LEU A 51 11.23 7.81 33.13
CA LEU A 51 9.78 7.61 33.06
C LEU A 51 9.03 8.87 32.62
N VAL A 52 9.39 10.03 33.17
CA VAL A 52 8.76 11.31 32.84
C VAL A 52 9.01 11.65 31.37
N LEU A 53 10.24 11.52 30.89
CA LEU A 53 10.56 11.77 29.49
C LEU A 53 9.89 10.78 28.55
N SER A 54 9.90 9.49 28.90
CA SER A 54 9.20 8.46 28.10
C SER A 54 7.71 8.76 28.04
N PHE A 55 7.08 9.10 29.17
CA PHE A 55 5.68 9.49 29.19
C PHE A 55 5.42 10.72 28.30
N ILE A 56 6.26 11.77 28.38
CA ILE A 56 6.12 12.97 27.55
C ILE A 56 6.23 12.62 26.07
N PHE A 57 7.22 11.83 25.65
CA PHE A 57 7.40 11.51 24.23
C PHE A 57 6.36 10.50 23.70
N THR A 58 5.92 9.55 24.52
CA THR A 58 4.78 8.68 24.20
C THR A 58 3.49 9.50 24.08
N LEU A 59 3.27 10.47 24.98
CA LEU A 59 2.15 11.39 24.92
C LEU A 59 2.22 12.29 23.69
N VAL A 60 3.38 12.90 23.39
CA VAL A 60 3.58 13.70 22.17
C VAL A 60 3.28 12.84 20.95
N THR A 61 3.84 11.63 20.88
CA THR A 61 3.57 10.69 19.78
C THR A 61 2.08 10.36 19.68
N ALA A 62 1.39 10.13 20.80
CA ALA A 62 -0.04 9.87 20.82
C ALA A 62 -0.86 11.09 20.37
N LEU A 63 -0.48 12.30 20.78
CA LEU A 63 -1.17 13.54 20.45
C LEU A 63 -0.90 14.00 19.01
N THR A 64 0.32 13.81 18.50
CA THR A 64 0.69 14.18 17.12
C THR A 64 0.11 13.21 16.09
N ASN A 65 -0.15 11.97 16.50
CA ASN A 65 -0.85 10.99 15.67
C ASN A 65 -2.35 10.92 16.02
N LYS A 66 -2.86 11.86 16.84
CA LYS A 66 -4.29 12.01 17.08
C LYS A 66 -4.92 12.63 15.85
N GLY A 67 -5.91 11.95 15.29
CA GLY A 67 -6.57 12.37 14.06
C GLY A 67 -5.95 11.73 12.81
N PHE A 68 -6.58 11.98 11.66
CA PHE A 68 -6.37 11.15 10.46
C PHE A 68 -5.35 11.70 9.49
N LYS A 69 -4.87 12.93 9.71
CA LYS A 69 -3.65 13.43 9.10
C LYS A 69 -2.48 13.07 9.99
N ILE A 70 -2.02 11.83 9.81
CA ILE A 70 -0.60 11.53 9.91
C ILE A 70 0.04 12.43 8.84
N ASP A 71 0.40 13.68 9.18
CA ASP A 71 1.44 14.34 8.41
C ASP A 71 2.63 13.40 8.53
N ALA A 72 2.91 12.68 7.44
CA ALA A 72 3.91 11.64 7.40
C ALA A 72 5.23 12.15 8.02
N THR A 73 5.50 13.44 7.83
CA THR A 73 6.62 14.17 8.41
C THR A 73 6.57 14.19 9.94
N ILE A 74 5.49 14.72 10.52
CA ILE A 74 5.32 14.84 11.98
C ILE A 74 5.27 13.46 12.63
N SER A 75 4.60 12.50 11.99
CA SER A 75 4.41 11.14 12.49
C SER A 75 5.69 10.31 12.61
N VAL A 76 6.73 10.64 11.84
CA VAL A 76 8.05 9.95 11.91
C VAL A 76 9.04 10.77 12.73
N ILE A 77 8.98 12.11 12.67
CA ILE A 77 9.85 12.98 13.47
C ILE A 77 9.61 12.76 14.96
N ALA A 78 8.35 12.75 15.43
CA ALA A 78 8.05 12.61 16.84
C ALA A 78 8.55 11.27 17.43
N PRO A 79 8.31 10.09 16.82
CA PRO A 79 8.89 8.82 17.28
C PRO A 79 10.41 8.77 17.19
N THR A 80 11.02 9.44 16.20
CA THR A 80 12.48 9.45 16.03
C THR A 80 13.16 10.31 17.11
N ILE A 81 12.65 11.50 17.36
CA ILE A 81 13.11 12.33 18.49
C ILE A 81 12.84 11.61 19.81
N GLY A 82 11.67 11.00 19.94
CA GLY A 82 11.32 10.14 21.08
C GLY A 82 12.34 9.04 21.30
N TYR A 83 12.72 8.30 20.25
CA TYR A 83 13.78 7.29 20.33
C TYR A 83 15.07 7.86 20.89
N ILE A 84 15.56 8.98 20.35
CA ILE A 84 16.84 9.59 20.77
C ILE A 84 16.80 9.88 22.28
N PHE A 85 15.79 10.60 22.75
CA PHE A 85 15.72 10.98 24.15
C PHE A 85 15.43 9.79 25.07
N ILE A 86 14.47 8.93 24.72
CA ILE A 86 14.09 7.78 25.54
C ILE A 86 15.28 6.83 25.69
N VAL A 87 15.93 6.44 24.59
CA VAL A 87 17.07 5.50 24.63
C VAL A 87 18.26 6.13 25.35
N PHE A 88 18.57 7.40 25.11
CA PHE A 88 19.68 8.08 25.79
C PHE A 88 19.49 8.09 27.32
N PHE A 89 18.35 8.60 27.81
CA PHE A 89 18.08 8.66 29.24
C PHE A 89 17.89 7.27 29.86
N TYR A 90 17.40 6.31 29.08
CA TYR A 90 17.35 4.92 29.52
C TYR A 90 18.75 4.35 29.73
N VAL A 91 19.69 4.56 28.80
CA VAL A 91 21.09 4.11 28.97
C VAL A 91 21.76 4.79 30.16
N VAL A 92 21.51 6.08 30.41
CA VAL A 92 22.01 6.78 31.62
C VAL A 92 21.50 6.07 32.89
N PHE A 93 20.20 5.76 32.94
CA PHE A 93 19.59 5.02 34.04
C PHE A 93 20.22 3.61 34.21
N LEU A 94 20.36 2.85 33.12
CA LEU A 94 21.00 1.52 33.15
C LEU A 94 22.45 1.60 33.64
N THR A 95 23.19 2.63 33.24
CA THR A 95 24.59 2.86 33.63
C THR A 95 24.71 3.05 35.14
N ILE A 96 23.89 3.92 35.72
CA ILE A 96 23.89 4.17 37.17
C ILE A 96 23.53 2.90 37.94
N LEU A 97 22.57 2.12 37.45
CA LEU A 97 22.23 0.84 38.04
C LEU A 97 23.38 -0.15 38.01
N VAL A 98 24.04 -0.30 36.86
CA VAL A 98 25.19 -1.21 36.70
C VAL A 98 26.34 -0.80 37.62
N VAL A 99 26.68 0.48 37.67
CA VAL A 99 27.72 1.02 38.57
C VAL A 99 27.34 0.77 40.03
N SER A 100 26.10 1.06 40.42
CA SER A 100 25.62 0.87 41.80
C SER A 100 25.53 -0.59 42.22
N LEU A 101 25.20 -1.50 41.31
CA LEU A 101 24.99 -2.92 41.62
C LEU A 101 26.27 -3.73 41.54
N PHE A 102 27.16 -3.44 40.59
CA PHE A 102 28.35 -4.25 40.33
C PHE A 102 29.64 -3.55 40.76
N LYS A 103 29.85 -2.29 40.38
CA LYS A 103 31.13 -1.61 40.61
C LYS A 103 31.30 -1.15 42.06
N VAL A 104 30.29 -0.48 42.62
CA VAL A 104 30.33 0.04 43.99
C VAL A 104 30.53 -1.08 45.03
N PRO A 105 29.80 -2.21 45.00
CA PRO A 105 30.01 -3.29 45.96
C PRO A 105 31.39 -3.97 45.90
N ILE A 106 32.07 -3.95 44.74
CA ILE A 106 33.46 -4.40 44.63
C ILE A 106 34.37 -3.43 45.38
N MET A 107 34.25 -2.12 45.11
CA MET A 107 35.10 -1.11 45.74
C MET A 107 34.87 -0.96 47.23
N GLU A 108 33.62 -1.10 47.70
CA GLU A 108 33.25 -1.07 49.11
C GLU A 108 33.60 -2.38 49.85
N GLY A 109 34.10 -3.41 49.16
CA GLY A 109 34.43 -4.70 49.76
C GLY A 109 33.22 -5.53 50.19
N ILE A 110 31.98 -5.10 49.89
CA ILE A 110 30.73 -5.83 50.21
C ILE A 110 30.79 -7.25 49.63
N GLN A 111 31.35 -7.39 48.43
CA GLN A 111 31.46 -8.70 47.81
C GLN A 111 32.39 -9.65 48.58
N GLN A 112 33.46 -9.14 49.20
CA GLN A 112 34.35 -9.94 50.05
C GLN A 112 33.63 -10.38 51.33
N ILE A 113 32.71 -9.57 51.84
CA ILE A 113 31.87 -9.94 52.99
C ILE A 113 30.90 -11.06 52.59
N GLU A 114 30.27 -10.97 51.44
CA GLU A 114 29.36 -12.01 50.92
C GLU A 114 30.07 -13.36 50.69
N THR A 115 31.30 -13.34 50.14
CA THR A 115 32.06 -14.57 49.94
C THR A 115 32.50 -15.19 51.27
N ARG A 116 32.89 -14.37 52.26
CA ARG A 116 33.15 -14.84 53.63
C ARG A 116 31.91 -15.42 54.31
N ALA A 117 30.73 -14.91 53.97
CA ALA A 117 29.44 -15.45 54.41
C ALA A 117 29.00 -16.71 53.64
N GLY A 118 29.87 -17.28 52.79
CA GLY A 118 29.61 -18.53 52.06
C GLY A 118 28.84 -18.36 50.74
N VAL A 119 28.58 -17.12 50.29
CA VAL A 119 27.92 -16.88 49.00
C VAL A 119 28.95 -16.96 47.88
N SER A 120 28.86 -17.97 47.03
CA SER A 120 29.76 -18.10 45.86
C SER A 120 29.69 -16.85 44.96
N LEU A 121 30.82 -16.44 44.38
CA LEU A 121 30.92 -15.29 43.47
C LEU A 121 29.89 -15.33 42.32
N PHE A 122 29.64 -16.52 41.77
CA PHE A 122 28.66 -16.70 40.69
C PHE A 122 27.21 -16.43 41.16
N LYS A 123 26.81 -17.00 42.31
CA LYS A 123 25.50 -16.69 42.92
C LYS A 123 25.36 -15.20 43.22
N SER A 124 26.40 -14.58 43.77
CA SER A 124 26.45 -13.14 44.06
C SER A 124 26.31 -12.29 42.79
N PHE A 125 26.97 -12.67 41.69
CA PHE A 125 26.78 -12.06 40.37
C PHE A 125 25.34 -12.21 39.85
N LEU A 126 24.79 -13.42 39.88
CA LEU A 126 23.41 -13.69 39.43
C LEU A 126 22.38 -12.90 40.24
N ILE A 127 22.54 -12.80 41.58
CA ILE A 127 21.66 -12.00 42.43
C ILE A 127 21.62 -10.55 41.95
N ARG A 128 22.78 -9.96 41.65
CA ARG A 128 22.88 -8.58 41.13
C ARG A 128 22.31 -8.45 39.73
N TYR A 129 22.54 -9.42 38.85
CA TYR A 129 21.99 -9.44 37.49
C TYR A 129 20.46 -9.52 37.51
N PHE A 130 19.88 -10.42 38.30
CA PHE A 130 18.43 -10.49 38.47
C PHE A 130 17.88 -9.25 39.17
N SER A 131 18.62 -8.64 40.11
CA SER A 131 18.22 -7.37 40.73
C SER A 131 18.19 -6.24 39.69
N TYR A 132 19.18 -6.18 38.80
CA TYR A 132 19.22 -5.25 37.67
C TYR A 132 18.01 -5.44 36.75
N ILE A 133 17.71 -6.66 36.32
CA ILE A 133 16.51 -6.95 35.50
C ILE A 133 15.24 -6.55 36.24
N THR A 134 15.11 -6.94 37.51
CA THR A 134 13.89 -6.67 38.29
C THR A 134 13.64 -5.17 38.43
N VAL A 135 14.67 -4.40 38.77
CA VAL A 135 14.53 -2.95 38.92
C VAL A 135 14.18 -2.31 37.57
N THR A 136 14.93 -2.61 36.51
CA THR A 136 14.67 -2.05 35.17
C THR A 136 13.29 -2.42 34.64
N TYR A 137 12.87 -3.68 34.75
CA TYR A 137 11.56 -4.13 34.28
C TYR A 137 10.42 -3.52 35.11
N SER A 138 10.64 -3.22 36.39
CA SER A 138 9.63 -2.50 37.19
C SER A 138 9.36 -1.11 36.61
N TYR A 139 10.40 -0.37 36.20
CA TYR A 139 10.24 0.91 35.52
C TYR A 139 9.58 0.73 34.13
N LEU A 140 9.98 -0.28 33.36
CA LEU A 140 9.37 -0.52 32.03
C LEU A 140 7.92 -1.00 32.10
N ILE A 141 7.51 -1.72 33.15
CA ILE A 141 6.11 -2.09 33.37
C ILE A 141 5.27 -0.84 33.65
N ILE A 142 5.78 0.11 34.43
CA ILE A 142 5.11 1.41 34.63
C ILE A 142 4.99 2.14 33.29
N ASN A 143 6.03 2.11 32.46
CA ASN A 143 5.98 2.70 31.12
C ASN A 143 4.98 1.99 30.19
N LEU A 144 4.85 0.66 30.30
CA LEU A 144 3.85 -0.11 29.58
C LEU A 144 2.44 0.25 30.01
N ILE A 145 2.23 0.49 31.31
CA ILE A 145 0.95 0.99 31.84
C ILE A 145 0.64 2.37 31.24
N PHE A 146 1.62 3.27 31.16
CA PHE A 146 1.43 4.56 30.48
C PHE A 146 1.08 4.39 29.00
N ALA A 147 1.77 3.51 28.27
CA ALA A 147 1.46 3.21 26.88
C ALA A 147 0.04 2.64 26.73
N ALA A 148 -0.39 1.75 27.61
CA ALA A 148 -1.74 1.17 27.63
C ALA A 148 -2.83 2.19 28.02
N ILE A 149 -2.52 3.17 28.88
CA ILE A 149 -3.45 4.28 29.17
C ILE A 149 -3.59 5.19 27.94
N LEU A 150 -2.49 5.45 27.24
CA LEU A 150 -2.49 6.31 26.05
C LEU A 150 -3.03 5.61 24.79
N SER A 151 -3.08 4.28 24.78
CA SER A 151 -3.55 3.50 23.64
C SER A 151 -5.01 3.76 23.29
N THR A 152 -5.82 4.23 24.23
CA THR A 152 -7.20 4.67 23.97
C THR A 152 -7.25 5.82 22.95
N THR A 153 -6.16 6.55 22.75
CA THR A 153 -6.04 7.60 21.72
C THR A 153 -5.96 7.02 20.30
N PHE A 154 -5.57 5.75 20.16
CA PHE A 154 -5.39 5.04 18.89
C PHE A 154 -6.50 4.02 18.63
N SER A 155 -7.69 4.16 19.23
CA SER A 155 -8.77 3.16 19.11
C SER A 155 -9.13 2.78 17.67
N ASN A 156 -8.90 3.70 16.72
CA ASN A 156 -9.18 3.53 15.29
C ASN A 156 -7.93 3.28 14.43
N GLN A 157 -6.75 3.14 15.05
CA GLN A 157 -5.45 2.96 14.40
C GLN A 157 -4.58 1.90 15.14
N PRO A 158 -4.98 0.62 15.14
CA PRO A 158 -4.30 -0.41 15.92
C PRO A 158 -2.91 -0.79 15.40
N LEU A 159 -2.61 -0.60 14.11
CA LEU A 159 -1.25 -0.84 13.61
C LEU A 159 -0.31 0.24 14.14
N ALA A 160 -0.71 1.51 14.10
CA ALA A 160 0.00 2.62 14.72
C ALA A 160 0.12 2.43 16.25
N GLU A 161 -0.94 1.98 16.94
CA GLU A 161 -0.89 1.64 18.37
C GLU A 161 0.22 0.61 18.67
N ALA A 162 0.24 -0.50 17.92
CA ALA A 162 1.22 -1.57 18.10
C ALA A 162 2.66 -1.09 17.85
N ILE A 163 2.85 -0.32 16.78
CA ILE A 163 4.17 0.14 16.30
C ILE A 163 4.71 1.31 17.13
N LEU A 164 3.87 2.27 17.54
CA LEU A 164 4.30 3.51 18.15
C LEU A 164 4.23 3.52 19.68
N LEU A 165 3.38 2.68 20.29
CA LEU A 165 3.22 2.62 21.75
C LEU A 165 3.86 1.39 22.36
N TYR A 166 3.47 0.19 21.92
CA TYR A 166 3.95 -1.04 22.56
C TYR A 166 5.33 -1.47 22.11
N SER A 167 5.63 -1.35 20.81
CA SER A 167 6.93 -1.76 20.25
C SER A 167 8.12 -1.04 20.94
N PRO A 168 8.09 0.27 21.20
CA PRO A 168 9.14 0.96 21.98
C PRO A 168 9.38 0.37 23.37
N VAL A 169 8.33 0.08 24.12
CA VAL A 169 8.47 -0.42 25.50
C VAL A 169 9.03 -1.84 25.51
N LEU A 170 8.51 -2.72 24.64
CA LEU A 170 9.03 -4.09 24.50
C LEU A 170 10.46 -4.09 23.98
N PHE A 171 10.80 -3.17 23.07
CA PHE A 171 12.17 -2.95 22.64
C PHE A 171 13.07 -2.62 23.83
N LEU A 172 12.68 -1.71 24.72
CA LEU A 172 13.50 -1.39 25.90
C LEU A 172 13.67 -2.58 26.85
N MET A 173 12.67 -3.46 26.97
CA MET A 173 12.76 -4.69 27.77
C MET A 173 13.79 -5.66 27.19
N LEU A 174 13.77 -5.84 25.87
CA LEU A 174 14.76 -6.63 25.15
C LEU A 174 16.15 -5.99 25.21
N PHE A 175 16.21 -4.67 25.01
CA PHE A 175 17.43 -3.88 24.99
C PHE A 175 18.18 -3.95 26.33
N THR A 176 17.49 -3.96 27.47
CA THR A 176 18.09 -4.21 28.79
C THR A 176 18.91 -5.48 28.82
N LEU A 177 18.39 -6.57 28.25
CA LEU A 177 19.08 -7.85 28.23
C LEU A 177 20.26 -7.80 27.28
N ILE A 178 20.08 -7.24 26.08
CA ILE A 178 21.13 -7.15 25.05
C ILE A 178 22.29 -6.27 25.50
N TRP A 179 22.01 -5.14 26.14
CA TRP A 179 22.97 -4.09 26.40
C TRP A 179 23.69 -4.21 27.76
N PHE A 180 23.14 -5.00 28.68
CA PHE A 180 23.76 -5.28 29.99
C PHE A 180 25.26 -5.64 29.93
N PRO A 181 25.71 -6.63 29.13
CA PRO A 181 27.10 -7.06 29.15
C PRO A 181 28.05 -5.94 28.72
N VAL A 182 27.66 -5.09 27.76
CA VAL A 182 28.45 -3.94 27.30
C VAL A 182 28.64 -2.94 28.44
N LEU A 183 27.52 -2.52 29.07
CA LEU A 183 27.56 -1.56 30.18
C LEU A 183 28.36 -2.07 31.37
N CYS A 184 28.19 -3.35 31.71
CA CYS A 184 28.87 -3.99 32.82
C CYS A 184 30.37 -4.12 32.56
N LEU A 185 30.77 -4.53 31.35
CA LEU A 185 32.18 -4.64 30.97
C LEU A 185 32.91 -3.31 31.11
N ILE A 186 32.36 -2.24 30.54
CA ILE A 186 32.93 -0.88 30.61
C ILE A 186 33.04 -0.43 32.08
N SER A 187 31.96 -0.61 32.86
CA SER A 187 31.95 -0.22 34.27
C SER A 187 32.97 -0.99 35.12
N LEU A 188 33.21 -2.27 34.82
CA LEU A 188 34.14 -3.11 35.56
C LEU A 188 35.59 -2.75 35.26
N ILE A 189 35.95 -2.53 33.99
CA ILE A 189 37.34 -2.26 33.57
C ILE A 189 37.77 -0.82 33.90
N SER A 190 36.86 0.16 33.86
CA SER A 190 37.18 1.57 34.09
C SER A 190 37.05 2.00 35.55
N SER A 191 37.52 3.21 35.88
CA SER A 191 37.16 3.90 37.13
C SER A 191 35.65 4.21 37.14
N VAL A 192 35.06 4.50 38.31
CA VAL A 192 33.61 4.80 38.39
C VAL A 192 33.24 5.98 37.51
N ALA A 193 33.99 7.07 37.58
CA ALA A 193 33.73 8.27 36.77
C ALA A 193 33.89 7.98 35.27
N MET A 194 34.99 7.33 34.87
CA MET A 194 35.27 7.02 33.46
C MET A 194 34.29 5.99 32.90
N GLY A 195 33.92 4.96 33.66
CA GLY A 195 32.95 3.95 33.24
C GLY A 195 31.54 4.53 33.09
N THR A 196 31.16 5.45 33.99
CA THR A 196 29.89 6.19 33.88
C THR A 196 29.90 7.07 32.63
N PHE A 197 30.93 7.89 32.44
CA PHE A 197 31.06 8.77 31.27
C PHE A 197 31.10 7.98 29.96
N GLY A 198 31.91 6.92 29.89
CA GLY A 198 32.05 6.08 28.70
C GLY A 198 30.74 5.42 28.28
N ASN A 199 29.97 4.90 29.25
CA ASN A 199 28.65 4.35 28.98
C ASN A 199 27.63 5.41 28.53
N ILE A 200 27.66 6.61 29.11
CA ILE A 200 26.79 7.71 28.69
C ILE A 200 27.13 8.16 27.27
N PHE A 201 28.42 8.30 26.95
CA PHE A 201 28.89 8.64 25.61
C PHE A 201 28.47 7.59 24.57
N LEU A 202 28.65 6.31 24.89
CA LEU A 202 28.19 5.22 24.01
C LEU A 202 26.67 5.21 23.86
N GLY A 203 25.93 5.51 24.94
CA GLY A 203 24.49 5.70 24.91
C GLY A 203 24.04 6.84 24.02
N ALA A 204 24.78 7.97 24.03
CA ALA A 204 24.53 9.10 23.15
C ALA A 204 24.71 8.70 21.67
N ILE A 205 25.81 8.03 21.33
CA ILE A 205 26.05 7.53 19.97
C ILE A 205 24.92 6.60 19.54
N LEU A 206 24.57 5.61 20.38
CA LEU A 206 23.51 4.65 20.10
C LEU A 206 22.14 5.33 19.87
N SER A 207 21.83 6.34 20.68
CA SER A 207 20.58 7.09 20.58
C SER A 207 20.49 7.93 19.30
N LEU A 208 21.63 8.42 18.79
CA LEU A 208 21.71 9.24 17.58
C LEU A 208 21.78 8.41 16.28
N LEU A 209 21.86 7.09 16.36
CA LEU A 209 21.99 6.22 15.18
C LEU A 209 20.91 6.41 14.11
N PRO A 210 19.60 6.51 14.44
CA PRO A 210 18.59 6.71 13.41
C PRO A 210 18.76 8.07 12.72
N PHE A 211 19.13 9.10 13.48
CA PHE A 211 19.41 10.44 12.97
C PHE A 211 20.62 10.43 12.03
N ILE A 212 21.72 9.77 12.41
CA ILE A 212 22.91 9.62 11.57
C ILE A 212 22.55 8.84 10.29
N SER A 213 21.78 7.76 10.41
CA SER A 213 21.32 6.97 9.26
C SER A 213 20.41 7.77 8.33
N GLY A 214 19.49 8.56 8.88
CA GLY A 214 18.62 9.43 8.08
C GLY A 214 19.38 10.57 7.43
N MET A 215 20.33 11.21 8.12
CA MET A 215 21.20 12.22 7.51
C MET A 215 22.05 11.63 6.38
N ALA A 216 22.64 10.45 6.58
CA ALA A 216 23.40 9.76 5.54
C ALA A 216 22.50 9.44 4.33
N ASN A 217 21.25 9.04 4.58
CA ASN A 217 20.26 8.85 3.52
C ASN A 217 19.90 10.17 2.84
N LEU A 218 19.67 11.27 3.56
CA LEU A 218 19.33 12.59 2.99
C LEU A 218 20.45 13.13 2.08
N VAL A 219 21.71 12.94 2.47
CA VAL A 219 22.87 13.36 1.67
C VAL A 219 23.02 12.49 0.41
N THR A 220 22.58 11.24 0.45
CA THR A 220 22.73 10.27 -0.66
C THR A 220 21.46 10.05 -1.46
N SER A 221 20.31 10.54 -0.99
CA SER A 221 19.01 10.30 -1.59
C SER A 221 18.76 11.26 -2.74
N ASN A 222 18.65 10.70 -3.93
CA ASN A 222 17.94 11.36 -5.01
C ASN A 222 16.44 11.24 -4.72
N SER A 223 15.67 12.31 -4.88
CA SER A 223 14.20 12.32 -4.67
C SER A 223 13.47 11.22 -5.46
N SER A 224 14.02 10.89 -6.63
CA SER A 224 13.60 9.76 -7.46
C SER A 224 13.69 8.41 -6.76
N GLU A 225 14.78 8.17 -6.01
CA GLU A 225 15.00 6.93 -5.29
C GLU A 225 14.00 6.74 -4.15
N THR A 226 13.56 7.84 -3.53
CA THR A 226 12.56 7.81 -2.46
C THR A 226 11.19 7.38 -2.97
N GLN A 227 10.73 7.95 -4.09
CA GLN A 227 9.46 7.55 -4.71
C GLN A 227 9.47 6.05 -5.07
N LEU A 228 10.59 5.58 -5.60
CA LEU A 228 10.77 4.18 -5.96
C LEU A 228 10.72 3.24 -4.75
N SER A 229 11.40 3.59 -3.65
CA SER A 229 11.38 2.80 -2.41
C SER A 229 9.96 2.74 -1.82
N SER A 230 9.23 3.86 -1.84
CA SER A 230 7.84 3.91 -1.39
C SER A 230 6.92 3.01 -2.23
N ALA A 231 7.03 3.09 -3.56
CA ALA A 231 6.29 2.23 -4.47
C ALA A 231 6.63 0.74 -4.25
N ALA A 232 7.89 0.41 -4.00
CA ALA A 232 8.33 -0.96 -3.70
C ALA A 232 7.73 -1.49 -2.38
N LYS A 233 7.68 -0.66 -1.33
CA LYS A 233 7.07 -1.00 -0.03
C LYS A 233 5.56 -1.24 -0.17
N ALA A 234 4.84 -0.32 -0.82
CA ALA A 234 3.41 -0.45 -1.06
C ALA A 234 3.07 -1.68 -1.90
N GLN A 235 3.83 -1.93 -2.97
CA GLN A 235 3.63 -3.09 -3.84
C GLN A 235 3.95 -4.42 -3.13
N THR A 236 4.97 -4.44 -2.27
CA THR A 236 5.28 -5.60 -1.42
C THR A 236 4.11 -5.92 -0.49
N ALA A 237 3.56 -4.91 0.20
CA ALA A 237 2.41 -5.10 1.06
C ALA A 237 1.16 -5.54 0.28
N ARG A 238 0.92 -4.97 -0.91
CA ARG A 238 -0.18 -5.36 -1.81
C ARG A 238 -0.10 -6.82 -2.22
N LEU A 239 1.07 -7.28 -2.68
CA LEU A 239 1.30 -8.69 -3.02
C LEU A 239 1.06 -9.62 -1.83
N VAL A 240 1.48 -9.20 -0.63
CA VAL A 240 1.26 -9.99 0.59
C VAL A 240 -0.22 -10.09 0.93
N PHE A 241 -0.97 -8.98 0.89
CA PHE A 241 -2.43 -8.99 1.10
C PHE A 241 -3.16 -9.86 0.09
N ALA A 242 -2.85 -9.69 -1.20
CA ALA A 242 -3.48 -10.45 -2.27
C ALA A 242 -3.17 -11.95 -2.15
N ASN A 243 -1.91 -12.31 -1.85
CA ASN A 243 -1.54 -13.70 -1.62
C ASN A 243 -2.26 -14.29 -0.39
N ASP A 244 -2.36 -13.52 0.70
CA ASP A 244 -3.02 -13.98 1.92
C ASP A 244 -4.54 -14.17 1.70
N PHE A 245 -5.16 -13.29 0.91
CA PHE A 245 -6.54 -13.43 0.45
C PHE A 245 -6.73 -14.68 -0.41
N TYR A 246 -5.91 -14.85 -1.45
CA TYR A 246 -5.97 -16.02 -2.34
C TYR A 246 -5.80 -17.34 -1.58
N LYS A 247 -4.75 -17.46 -0.76
CA LYS A 247 -4.47 -18.69 0.02
C LYS A 247 -5.61 -19.05 0.97
N LYS A 248 -6.28 -18.04 1.55
CA LYS A 248 -7.38 -18.27 2.48
C LYS A 248 -8.64 -18.77 1.79
N PHE A 249 -8.94 -18.27 0.58
CA PHE A 249 -10.24 -18.47 -0.06
C PHE A 249 -10.25 -19.38 -1.29
N ILE A 250 -9.10 -19.79 -1.82
CA ILE A 250 -9.05 -20.71 -2.97
C ILE A 250 -9.71 -22.06 -2.68
N ASN A 251 -9.73 -22.51 -1.42
CA ASN A 251 -10.35 -23.76 -0.99
C ASN A 251 -11.72 -23.56 -0.31
N ASP A 252 -12.20 -22.32 -0.19
CA ASP A 252 -13.48 -22.01 0.44
C ASP A 252 -14.59 -22.20 -0.61
N SER A 253 -15.47 -23.18 -0.43
CA SER A 253 -16.50 -23.52 -1.45
C SER A 253 -17.44 -22.36 -1.79
N ALA A 254 -17.67 -21.43 -0.86
CA ALA A 254 -18.54 -20.28 -1.10
C ALA A 254 -17.83 -19.14 -1.85
N VAL A 255 -16.51 -19.04 -1.71
CA VAL A 255 -15.71 -17.91 -2.23
C VAL A 255 -14.87 -18.31 -3.44
N LYS A 256 -14.49 -19.57 -3.59
CA LYS A 256 -13.56 -20.04 -4.64
C LYS A 256 -13.96 -19.66 -6.06
N GLN A 257 -15.26 -19.51 -6.32
CA GLN A 257 -15.82 -19.09 -7.62
C GLN A 257 -15.32 -17.71 -8.09
N ILE A 258 -14.76 -16.87 -7.21
CA ILE A 258 -14.15 -15.60 -7.64
C ILE A 258 -12.77 -15.81 -8.29
N PHE A 259 -12.14 -16.96 -8.08
CA PHE A 259 -10.81 -17.31 -8.64
C PHE A 259 -10.88 -18.36 -9.75
N GLU A 260 -11.95 -19.16 -9.77
CA GLU A 260 -12.19 -20.22 -10.75
C GLU A 260 -13.11 -19.67 -11.85
N GLU A 261 -12.62 -19.58 -13.09
CA GLU A 261 -13.50 -19.47 -14.24
C GLU A 261 -14.17 -20.84 -14.44
N GLU A 262 -15.50 -20.89 -14.57
CA GLU A 262 -16.17 -22.10 -15.05
C GLU A 262 -15.57 -22.48 -16.41
N GLU A 263 -15.42 -23.76 -16.68
CA GLU A 263 -14.74 -24.29 -17.88
C GLU A 263 -15.30 -23.69 -19.18
N ASN A 264 -16.58 -23.31 -19.17
CA ASN A 264 -17.34 -22.69 -20.26
C ASN A 264 -17.56 -21.16 -20.13
N SER A 265 -17.12 -20.53 -19.04
CA SER A 265 -17.28 -19.08 -18.84
C SER A 265 -16.30 -18.27 -19.69
N LYS A 266 -16.81 -17.16 -20.22
CA LYS A 266 -16.06 -16.16 -21.00
C LYS A 266 -15.01 -15.48 -20.13
N ASN A 267 -13.89 -15.07 -20.74
CA ASN A 267 -12.81 -14.34 -20.06
C ASN A 267 -13.37 -13.21 -19.17
N ILE A 268 -12.83 -13.02 -17.95
CA ILE A 268 -13.29 -11.96 -17.02
C ILE A 268 -13.39 -10.60 -17.72
N LEU A 269 -12.38 -10.23 -18.52
CA LEU A 269 -12.35 -8.97 -19.26
C LEU A 269 -13.39 -8.94 -20.39
N GLU A 270 -13.58 -10.06 -21.10
CA GLU A 270 -14.64 -10.18 -22.12
C GLU A 270 -16.03 -10.02 -21.49
N THR A 271 -16.23 -10.59 -20.31
CA THR A 271 -17.49 -10.49 -19.57
C THR A 271 -17.75 -9.04 -19.14
N ILE A 272 -16.75 -8.37 -18.55
CA ILE A 272 -16.85 -6.94 -18.21
C ILE A 272 -17.10 -6.11 -19.48
N SER A 273 -16.37 -6.36 -20.58
CA SER A 273 -16.56 -5.69 -21.87
C SER A 273 -17.97 -5.84 -22.40
N LYS A 274 -18.50 -7.06 -22.35
CA LYS A 274 -19.85 -7.39 -22.80
C LYS A 274 -20.89 -6.66 -21.96
N ASN A 275 -20.70 -6.60 -20.64
CA ASN A 275 -21.62 -5.95 -19.73
C ASN A 275 -21.64 -4.43 -19.94
N LEU A 276 -20.48 -3.82 -20.15
CA LEU A 276 -20.38 -2.37 -20.38
C LEU A 276 -20.89 -1.96 -21.77
N GLN A 277 -21.02 -2.91 -22.71
CA GLN A 277 -21.38 -2.67 -24.11
C GLN A 277 -20.46 -1.66 -24.84
N VAL A 278 -19.22 -1.48 -24.34
CA VAL A 278 -18.20 -0.58 -24.89
C VAL A 278 -17.28 -1.35 -25.84
N VAL A 279 -16.70 -0.64 -26.81
CA VAL A 279 -15.75 -1.18 -27.79
C VAL A 279 -14.58 -1.89 -27.10
N ASN A 280 -14.21 -3.04 -27.67
CA ASN A 280 -13.11 -3.95 -27.36
C ASN A 280 -12.23 -3.65 -26.11
N ILE A 281 -12.76 -3.90 -24.91
CA ILE A 281 -12.00 -3.83 -23.65
C ILE A 281 -10.97 -4.98 -23.54
N ASN A 282 -10.99 -5.95 -24.45
CA ASN A 282 -10.12 -7.13 -24.40
C ASN A 282 -8.61 -6.79 -24.45
N ASP A 283 -8.25 -5.60 -24.92
CA ASP A 283 -6.86 -5.12 -24.94
C ASP A 283 -6.49 -4.33 -23.67
N LEU A 284 -7.44 -4.12 -22.76
CA LEU A 284 -7.27 -3.36 -21.52
C LEU A 284 -7.09 -4.28 -20.32
N SER A 285 -6.20 -3.90 -19.45
CA SER A 285 -5.95 -4.63 -18.22
C SER A 285 -6.86 -4.21 -17.08
N LEU A 286 -7.20 -5.13 -16.17
CA LEU A 286 -8.12 -4.87 -15.06
C LEU A 286 -7.73 -3.66 -14.18
N ASP A 287 -6.42 -3.41 -14.00
CA ASP A 287 -5.93 -2.33 -13.14
C ASP A 287 -5.62 -1.00 -13.85
N THR A 288 -5.56 -0.98 -15.18
CA THR A 288 -5.45 0.24 -16.02
C THR A 288 -6.76 0.60 -16.71
N LEU A 289 -7.80 -0.23 -16.61
CA LEU A 289 -9.13 -0.02 -17.21
C LEU A 289 -9.59 1.44 -17.08
N SER A 290 -9.47 2.02 -15.89
CA SER A 290 -9.92 3.38 -15.64
C SER A 290 -9.08 4.45 -16.35
N SER A 291 -7.75 4.35 -16.35
CA SER A 291 -6.88 5.34 -17.01
C SER A 291 -6.90 5.21 -18.53
N SER A 292 -7.06 3.99 -19.03
CA SER A 292 -7.07 3.71 -20.46
C SER A 292 -8.42 4.07 -21.10
N LEU A 293 -9.56 3.74 -20.46
CA LEU A 293 -10.88 4.10 -21.00
C LEU A 293 -11.13 5.62 -20.99
N ILE A 294 -10.57 6.36 -20.02
CA ILE A 294 -10.67 7.84 -20.00
C ILE A 294 -10.15 8.45 -21.31
N LYS A 295 -9.32 7.76 -22.09
CA LYS A 295 -8.71 8.28 -23.32
C LYS A 295 -9.35 7.88 -24.63
N GLU A 296 -10.32 6.97 -24.63
CA GLU A 296 -11.14 6.77 -25.82
C GLU A 296 -12.11 7.95 -25.96
N PHE A 297 -11.60 9.13 -26.29
CA PHE A 297 -12.44 10.26 -26.66
C PHE A 297 -12.83 10.12 -28.14
N VAL A 298 -14.11 10.20 -28.44
CA VAL A 298 -14.52 10.57 -29.79
C VAL A 298 -14.50 12.09 -29.85
N THR A 299 -13.35 12.65 -30.21
CA THR A 299 -13.26 14.08 -30.55
C THR A 299 -13.78 14.24 -31.97
N VAL A 300 -15.05 14.66 -32.09
CA VAL A 300 -15.58 15.08 -33.37
C VAL A 300 -15.05 16.49 -33.64
N ASN A 301 -14.08 16.60 -34.55
CA ASN A 301 -13.70 17.91 -35.07
C ASN A 301 -14.72 18.35 -36.10
N GLU A 302 -15.46 19.42 -35.82
CA GLU A 302 -16.19 20.13 -36.87
C GLU A 302 -15.18 20.79 -37.81
N ALA A 303 -15.33 20.56 -39.11
CA ALA A 303 -14.52 21.20 -40.12
C ALA A 303 -14.88 22.70 -40.15
N GLY A 304 -14.11 23.54 -39.45
CA GLY A 304 -14.35 24.99 -39.47
C GLY A 304 -13.82 25.84 -38.31
N GLY A 305 -13.00 25.30 -37.39
CA GLY A 305 -12.45 26.10 -36.27
C GLY A 305 -13.46 26.48 -35.19
N GLY A 306 -14.68 25.93 -35.23
CA GLY A 306 -15.69 26.03 -34.18
C GLY A 306 -15.58 24.89 -33.15
N LEU A 307 -16.07 25.15 -31.94
CA LEU A 307 -16.03 24.31 -30.73
C LEU A 307 -15.84 22.79 -30.94
N GLN A 308 -14.82 22.21 -30.30
CA GLN A 308 -14.71 20.76 -30.13
C GLN A 308 -15.81 20.26 -29.17
N LYS A 309 -16.81 19.58 -29.71
CA LYS A 309 -17.77 18.81 -28.91
C LYS A 309 -17.16 17.43 -28.63
N SER A 310 -16.79 17.21 -27.37
CA SER A 310 -16.28 15.90 -26.90
C SER A 310 -17.41 15.18 -26.19
N VAL A 311 -17.83 14.03 -26.73
CA VAL A 311 -18.71 13.11 -25.99
C VAL A 311 -17.82 12.19 -25.18
N ARG A 312 -18.05 12.18 -23.86
CA ARG A 312 -17.25 11.43 -22.91
C ARG A 312 -17.94 10.10 -22.66
N TYR A 313 -17.20 8.99 -22.67
CA TYR A 313 -17.61 7.68 -22.11
C TYR A 313 -17.85 7.72 -20.58
N LYS A 314 -18.10 8.90 -20.03
CA LYS A 314 -18.00 9.20 -18.62
C LYS A 314 -18.94 8.33 -17.77
N PRO A 315 -20.22 8.10 -18.11
CA PRO A 315 -21.10 7.28 -17.27
C PRO A 315 -20.65 5.82 -17.15
N VAL A 316 -20.27 5.18 -18.26
CA VAL A 316 -19.88 3.76 -18.27
C VAL A 316 -18.53 3.55 -17.57
N ILE A 317 -17.57 4.42 -17.82
CA ILE A 317 -16.26 4.42 -17.14
C ILE A 317 -16.44 4.70 -15.66
N GLU A 318 -17.30 5.67 -15.32
CA GLU A 318 -17.61 5.99 -13.94
C GLU A 318 -18.23 4.78 -13.23
N ALA A 319 -19.13 4.03 -13.88
CA ALA A 319 -19.70 2.80 -13.33
C ALA A 319 -18.62 1.75 -13.07
N LEU A 320 -17.68 1.57 -14.01
CA LEU A 320 -16.57 0.65 -13.85
C LEU A 320 -15.62 1.06 -12.71
N ILE A 321 -15.24 2.34 -12.63
CA ILE A 321 -14.39 2.89 -11.56
C ILE A 321 -15.08 2.72 -10.20
N LYS A 322 -16.38 3.00 -10.14
CA LYS A 322 -17.20 2.84 -8.94
C LYS A 322 -17.31 1.39 -8.52
N ALA A 323 -17.49 0.46 -9.46
CA ALA A 323 -17.49 -0.96 -9.18
C ALA A 323 -16.14 -1.46 -8.65
N LEU A 324 -15.05 -1.20 -9.38
CA LEU A 324 -13.70 -1.70 -9.04
C LEU A 324 -13.12 -1.04 -7.78
N TYR A 325 -13.29 0.27 -7.63
CA TYR A 325 -12.53 1.06 -6.67
C TYR A 325 -13.36 1.73 -5.58
N LEU A 326 -14.69 1.72 -5.69
CA LEU A 326 -15.59 2.15 -4.61
C LEU A 326 -16.49 1.03 -4.09
N GLY A 327 -16.57 -0.12 -4.74
CA GLY A 327 -17.47 -1.21 -4.32
C GLY A 327 -18.95 -0.98 -4.68
N GLN A 328 -19.25 0.03 -5.51
CA GLN A 328 -20.59 0.32 -6.02
C GLN A 328 -20.80 -0.41 -7.36
N PHE A 329 -20.96 -1.73 -7.32
CA PHE A 329 -20.97 -2.56 -8.52
C PHE A 329 -22.34 -2.70 -9.19
N ASN A 330 -23.44 -2.52 -8.45
CA ASN A 330 -24.84 -2.69 -8.90
C ASN A 330 -25.38 -1.55 -9.80
N LEU A 331 -24.51 -0.71 -10.35
CA LEU A 331 -24.96 0.37 -11.23
C LEU A 331 -25.49 -0.25 -12.53
N ASP A 332 -26.65 0.21 -12.99
CA ASP A 332 -27.28 -0.15 -14.26
C ASP A 332 -26.41 0.39 -15.40
N VAL A 333 -25.59 -0.50 -15.95
CA VAL A 333 -24.68 -0.19 -17.06
C VAL A 333 -25.39 -0.16 -18.40
N ASP A 334 -26.52 -0.85 -18.56
CA ASP A 334 -27.29 -0.84 -19.81
C ASP A 334 -27.88 0.55 -20.06
N THR A 335 -28.41 1.19 -19.02
CA THR A 335 -28.89 2.57 -19.13
C THR A 335 -27.75 3.54 -19.43
N ALA A 336 -26.61 3.39 -18.74
CA ALA A 336 -25.42 4.22 -19.01
C ALA A 336 -24.88 4.03 -20.44
N ALA A 337 -24.90 2.80 -20.96
CA ALA A 337 -24.50 2.49 -22.32
C ALA A 337 -25.50 3.02 -23.36
N ASN A 338 -26.80 2.93 -23.09
CA ASN A 338 -27.85 3.46 -23.98
C ASN A 338 -27.84 4.99 -24.01
N ASP A 339 -27.66 5.65 -22.87
CA ASP A 339 -27.48 7.11 -22.79
C ASP A 339 -26.28 7.54 -23.64
N PHE A 340 -25.17 6.81 -23.54
CA PHE A 340 -23.98 7.05 -24.34
C PHE A 340 -24.23 6.83 -25.85
N LYS A 341 -24.89 5.72 -26.23
CA LYS A 341 -25.25 5.46 -27.64
C LYS A 341 -26.15 6.56 -28.19
N LYS A 342 -27.13 7.02 -27.41
CA LYS A 342 -28.01 8.10 -27.78
C LYS A 342 -27.25 9.41 -28.00
N GLU A 343 -26.33 9.77 -27.09
CA GLU A 343 -25.47 10.96 -27.22
C GLU A 343 -24.56 10.86 -28.47
N LEU A 344 -24.08 9.66 -28.79
CA LEU A 344 -23.29 9.37 -29.98
C LEU A 344 -24.13 9.48 -31.27
N ASP A 345 -25.35 8.96 -31.26
CA ASP A 345 -26.28 9.03 -32.39
C ASP A 345 -26.73 10.48 -32.65
N GLU A 346 -27.01 11.25 -31.59
CA GLU A 346 -27.30 12.69 -31.68
C GLU A 346 -26.14 13.47 -32.31
N LEU A 347 -24.90 13.20 -31.87
CA LEU A 347 -23.70 13.78 -32.50
C LEU A 347 -23.55 13.43 -33.99
N ASN A 348 -23.84 12.18 -34.36
CA ASN A 348 -23.69 11.72 -35.73
C ASN A 348 -24.79 12.32 -36.63
N ASN A 349 -26.00 12.51 -36.09
CA ASN A 349 -27.13 13.10 -36.81
C ASN A 349 -26.99 14.63 -36.96
N ASP A 350 -26.41 15.34 -36.00
CA ASP A 350 -26.14 16.79 -36.09
C ASP A 350 -25.24 17.15 -37.29
N LYS A 351 -24.34 16.25 -37.72
CA LYS A 351 -23.50 16.45 -38.91
C LYS A 351 -24.30 16.50 -40.22
N SER A 352 -25.51 15.96 -40.26
CA SER A 352 -26.30 15.88 -41.49
C SER A 352 -27.16 17.12 -41.76
N ASN A 353 -27.36 17.99 -40.77
CA ASN A 353 -28.32 19.09 -40.86
C ASN A 353 -27.68 20.48 -40.73
N ASN A 354 -26.37 20.62 -40.97
CA ASN A 354 -25.72 21.93 -41.01
C ASN A 354 -26.03 22.67 -42.32
N GLY A 355 -27.26 23.15 -42.37
CA GLY A 355 -27.84 24.07 -43.32
C GLY A 355 -28.99 24.83 -42.66
N GLY A 356 -28.75 25.50 -41.52
CA GLY A 356 -29.68 26.52 -41.03
C GLY A 356 -29.84 26.64 -39.51
N ASN A 357 -29.46 27.82 -39.02
CA ASN A 357 -29.87 28.49 -37.78
C ASN A 357 -29.79 27.73 -36.44
N ASN A 358 -28.77 28.11 -35.67
CA ASN A 358 -28.72 28.05 -34.21
C ASN A 358 -30.01 28.61 -33.60
N ASN A 359 -30.81 27.76 -32.98
CA ASN A 359 -31.75 28.16 -31.94
C ASN A 359 -31.46 27.37 -30.67
N ASP A 360 -31.39 28.11 -29.57
CA ASP A 360 -31.05 27.67 -28.22
C ASP A 360 -31.86 26.47 -27.74
N TYR A 361 -31.19 25.34 -27.51
CA TYR A 361 -31.77 24.21 -26.79
C TYR A 361 -31.80 24.51 -25.28
N ASN A 362 -32.94 24.97 -24.81
CA ASN A 362 -33.23 25.13 -23.39
C ASN A 362 -33.77 23.80 -22.84
N TYR A 363 -32.90 23.04 -22.17
CA TYR A 363 -33.23 21.74 -21.58
C TYR A 363 -34.11 21.94 -20.34
N ASN A 364 -35.43 21.77 -20.50
CA ASN A 364 -36.39 22.00 -19.42
C ASN A 364 -36.37 20.82 -18.43
N GLN A 365 -35.87 21.09 -17.23
CA GLN A 365 -35.49 20.09 -16.21
C GLN A 365 -36.61 19.73 -15.22
N ASN A 366 -37.88 19.91 -15.59
CA ASN A 366 -38.99 19.68 -14.67
C ASN A 366 -39.98 18.65 -15.22
N SER A 367 -39.91 17.41 -14.71
CA SER A 367 -41.07 16.63 -14.21
C SER A 367 -40.84 15.11 -14.25
N ILE A 368 -40.34 14.51 -13.16
CA ILE A 368 -40.72 13.13 -12.80
C ILE A 368 -40.80 13.02 -11.27
N LYS A 369 -42.01 13.16 -10.73
CA LYS A 369 -42.39 12.59 -9.43
C LYS A 369 -43.40 11.49 -9.73
N GLN A 370 -42.90 10.26 -9.87
CA GLN A 370 -43.74 9.06 -9.91
C GLN A 370 -43.53 8.26 -8.63
N SER A 371 -44.62 7.71 -8.13
CA SER A 371 -44.70 6.83 -6.96
C SER A 371 -43.83 5.58 -7.16
N ILE A 372 -43.04 5.27 -6.14
CA ILE A 372 -42.09 4.16 -6.09
C ILE A 372 -42.88 2.85 -5.97
N GLU A 373 -43.12 2.18 -7.09
CA GLU A 373 -43.28 0.73 -7.11
C GLU A 373 -41.90 0.13 -7.36
N THR A 374 -41.39 -0.63 -6.40
CA THR A 374 -40.08 -1.29 -6.42
C THR A 374 -40.03 -2.35 -7.52
N PRO A 375 -39.31 -2.13 -8.62
CA PRO A 375 -39.19 -3.15 -9.64
C PRO A 375 -38.03 -4.08 -9.25
N LEU A 376 -38.31 -5.38 -9.12
CA LEU A 376 -37.28 -6.42 -9.08
C LEU A 376 -36.69 -6.51 -10.49
N ILE A 377 -35.62 -5.77 -10.79
CA ILE A 377 -35.02 -5.74 -12.13
C ILE A 377 -33.69 -6.48 -12.13
N GLU A 378 -33.60 -7.50 -12.98
CA GLU A 378 -32.35 -8.07 -13.46
C GLU A 378 -31.57 -7.01 -14.27
N THR A 379 -30.93 -6.05 -13.60
CA THR A 379 -30.04 -5.10 -14.28
C THR A 379 -28.70 -5.76 -14.53
N ASN A 380 -28.20 -5.67 -15.76
CA ASN A 380 -26.83 -6.02 -16.03
C ASN A 380 -25.92 -5.04 -15.26
N THR A 381 -25.00 -5.59 -14.49
CA THR A 381 -24.01 -4.85 -13.67
C THR A 381 -22.63 -5.01 -14.30
N VAL A 382 -21.65 -4.22 -13.85
CA VAL A 382 -20.25 -4.35 -14.31
C VAL A 382 -19.74 -5.79 -14.17
N PHE A 383 -20.08 -6.47 -13.07
CA PHE A 383 -19.58 -7.81 -12.76
C PHE A 383 -20.56 -8.94 -13.12
N SER A 384 -21.69 -8.65 -13.77
CA SER A 384 -22.68 -9.67 -14.10
C SER A 384 -22.08 -10.86 -14.86
N GLY A 385 -22.42 -12.08 -14.42
CA GLY A 385 -21.81 -13.32 -14.95
C GLY A 385 -20.46 -13.70 -14.34
N LEU A 386 -19.87 -12.89 -13.46
CA LEU A 386 -18.66 -13.23 -12.71
C LEU A 386 -19.00 -13.77 -11.31
N GLY A 387 -18.21 -14.71 -10.80
CA GLY A 387 -18.39 -15.26 -9.45
C GLY A 387 -18.34 -14.20 -8.34
N ILE A 388 -17.59 -13.11 -8.53
CA ILE A 388 -17.55 -12.00 -7.56
C ILE A 388 -18.91 -11.29 -7.45
N ASN A 389 -19.66 -11.18 -8.54
CA ASN A 389 -20.98 -10.55 -8.53
C ASN A 389 -21.94 -11.32 -7.64
N THR A 390 -21.94 -12.66 -7.69
CA THR A 390 -22.78 -13.50 -6.84
C THR A 390 -22.60 -13.18 -5.35
N ILE A 391 -21.34 -12.99 -4.92
CA ILE A 391 -21.04 -12.67 -3.52
C ILE A 391 -21.50 -11.26 -3.16
N LEU A 392 -21.09 -10.26 -3.95
CA LEU A 392 -21.41 -8.87 -3.65
C LEU A 392 -22.92 -8.61 -3.77
N GLU A 393 -23.60 -9.24 -4.73
CA GLU A 393 -25.05 -9.18 -4.93
C GLU A 393 -25.80 -9.79 -3.74
N SER A 394 -25.30 -10.89 -3.18
CA SER A 394 -25.87 -11.48 -1.96
C SER A 394 -25.84 -10.47 -0.80
N PHE A 395 -24.74 -9.75 -0.62
CA PHE A 395 -24.65 -8.71 0.40
C PHE A 395 -25.57 -7.52 0.12
N TYR A 396 -25.57 -7.05 -1.13
CA TYR A 396 -26.41 -5.94 -1.55
C TYR A 396 -27.90 -6.25 -1.35
N LYS A 397 -28.38 -7.39 -1.87
CA LYS A 397 -29.79 -7.82 -1.74
C LYS A 397 -30.20 -7.99 -0.29
N GLU A 398 -29.39 -8.65 0.52
CA GLU A 398 -29.72 -8.86 1.94
C GLU A 398 -29.89 -7.51 2.67
N VAL A 399 -28.99 -6.53 2.43
CA VAL A 399 -29.12 -5.19 3.02
C VAL A 399 -30.31 -4.42 2.45
N TYR A 400 -30.55 -4.52 1.14
CA TYR A 400 -31.65 -3.83 0.45
C TYR A 400 -33.03 -4.35 0.87
N GLU A 401 -33.24 -5.66 0.89
CA GLU A 401 -34.53 -6.29 1.23
C GLU A 401 -34.90 -6.10 2.71
N ASN A 402 -33.90 -6.04 3.59
CA ASN A 402 -34.13 -5.74 5.00
C ASN A 402 -34.15 -4.23 5.29
N MET A 403 -33.89 -3.38 4.30
CA MET A 403 -33.94 -1.92 4.47
C MET A 403 -35.38 -1.51 4.84
N PHE A 404 -35.54 -0.79 5.95
CA PHE A 404 -36.85 -0.40 6.52
C PHE A 404 -37.69 -1.55 7.11
N THR A 405 -37.11 -2.71 7.38
CA THR A 405 -37.79 -3.80 8.10
C THR A 405 -37.43 -3.81 9.59
N ALA A 406 -38.13 -4.62 10.39
CA ALA A 406 -37.76 -4.85 11.79
C ALA A 406 -36.37 -5.52 11.96
N ASN A 407 -35.84 -6.13 10.91
CA ASN A 407 -34.53 -6.76 10.87
C ASN A 407 -33.49 -5.91 10.11
N GLU A 408 -33.68 -4.58 10.05
CA GLU A 408 -32.80 -3.71 9.28
C GLU A 408 -31.32 -3.88 9.62
N ALA A 409 -30.49 -3.73 8.60
CA ALA A 409 -29.05 -3.74 8.77
C ALA A 409 -28.62 -2.57 9.67
N PRO A 410 -27.63 -2.74 10.55
CA PRO A 410 -27.15 -1.65 11.37
C PRO A 410 -26.49 -0.58 10.49
N VAL A 411 -26.77 0.68 10.81
CA VAL A 411 -26.13 1.85 10.19
C VAL A 411 -25.24 2.50 11.24
N SER A 412 -23.92 2.51 11.04
CA SER A 412 -23.01 3.12 12.01
C SER A 412 -23.06 4.65 11.94
N TYR A 413 -23.42 5.21 10.77
CA TYR A 413 -23.45 6.67 10.54
C TYR A 413 -24.75 7.16 9.86
N PRO A 414 -25.89 7.19 10.56
CA PRO A 414 -27.16 7.61 9.97
C PRO A 414 -27.10 9.08 9.52
N GLY A 415 -27.51 9.34 8.28
CA GLY A 415 -27.50 10.68 7.67
C GLY A 415 -26.14 11.14 7.13
N TYR A 416 -25.09 10.32 7.26
CA TYR A 416 -23.80 10.59 6.64
C TYR A 416 -23.89 10.35 5.14
N SER A 417 -23.66 11.40 4.35
CA SER A 417 -23.71 11.36 2.88
C SER A 417 -22.33 11.45 2.23
N GLY A 418 -21.26 11.14 2.97
CA GLY A 418 -19.88 11.38 2.54
C GLY A 418 -19.17 10.13 2.00
N SER A 419 -17.91 10.32 1.62
CA SER A 419 -17.03 9.32 0.99
C SER A 419 -16.72 8.07 1.84
N ILE A 420 -15.77 7.26 1.38
CA ILE A 420 -15.11 6.19 2.16
C ILE A 420 -14.46 6.64 3.48
N PHE A 421 -14.39 7.96 3.75
CA PHE A 421 -13.84 8.56 4.97
C PHE A 421 -14.83 9.55 5.60
N ILE A 422 -15.12 9.41 6.89
CA ILE A 422 -16.03 10.28 7.64
C ILE A 422 -15.35 11.61 7.96
N GLY A 423 -15.69 12.66 7.21
CA GLY A 423 -15.24 14.02 7.54
C GLY A 423 -16.14 15.04 6.84
N LYS A 424 -16.41 16.17 7.49
CA LYS A 424 -17.09 17.30 6.83
C LYS A 424 -16.10 17.96 5.88
N ASN A 425 -16.43 18.09 4.60
CA ASN A 425 -15.61 18.91 3.70
C ASN A 425 -15.78 20.38 4.09
N ASN A 426 -14.79 20.93 4.79
CA ASN A 426 -14.75 22.37 5.03
C ASN A 426 -14.15 23.02 3.78
N ARG A 427 -15.01 23.66 2.96
CA ARG A 427 -14.61 24.41 1.75
C ARG A 427 -13.56 25.49 2.00
N THR A 428 -13.30 25.83 3.26
CA THR A 428 -12.29 26.81 3.67
C THR A 428 -10.85 26.31 3.57
N GLY A 429 -10.60 25.11 3.02
CA GLY A 429 -9.26 24.51 2.95
C GLY A 429 -8.70 24.11 4.31
N LYS A 430 -9.47 24.32 5.39
CA LYS A 430 -9.13 23.85 6.73
C LYS A 430 -9.38 22.35 6.81
N GLU A 431 -8.32 21.64 7.15
CA GLU A 431 -8.28 20.20 7.26
C GLU A 431 -9.34 19.70 8.23
N VAL A 432 -10.15 18.74 7.79
CA VAL A 432 -11.13 18.08 8.67
C VAL A 432 -10.62 16.69 9.01
N GLU A 433 -10.66 16.35 10.30
CA GLU A 433 -10.35 15.00 10.78
C GLU A 433 -11.28 13.99 10.09
N LYS A 434 -10.69 13.02 9.38
CA LYS A 434 -11.38 12.02 8.55
C LYS A 434 -11.50 10.67 9.27
N GLU A 435 -12.53 10.41 10.06
CA GLU A 435 -12.75 9.11 10.72
C GLU A 435 -12.92 7.92 9.76
N PHE A 436 -12.48 6.73 10.19
CA PHE A 436 -12.75 5.48 9.48
C PHE A 436 -14.17 5.00 9.73
N LEU A 437 -14.81 4.49 8.68
CA LEU A 437 -16.10 3.84 8.78
C LEU A 437 -16.00 2.57 9.63
N ASP A 438 -16.68 2.53 10.78
CA ASP A 438 -16.82 1.27 11.51
C ASP A 438 -17.74 0.30 10.76
N ILE A 439 -17.12 -0.71 10.13
CA ILE A 439 -17.83 -1.78 9.40
C ILE A 439 -18.21 -2.98 10.29
N SER A 440 -17.85 -2.98 11.57
CA SER A 440 -17.89 -4.19 12.41
C SER A 440 -19.32 -4.69 12.67
N ASP A 441 -20.26 -3.79 12.94
CA ASP A 441 -21.65 -4.14 13.18
C ASP A 441 -22.33 -4.70 11.93
N LEU A 442 -22.12 -4.06 10.77
CA LEU A 442 -22.65 -4.56 9.50
C LEU A 442 -22.03 -5.91 9.13
N VAL A 443 -20.72 -6.10 9.32
CA VAL A 443 -20.06 -7.39 9.11
C VAL A 443 -20.65 -8.47 10.02
N LYS A 444 -20.88 -8.17 11.30
CA LYS A 444 -21.48 -9.12 12.25
C LYS A 444 -22.90 -9.49 11.83
N TRP A 445 -23.69 -8.51 11.40
CA TRP A 445 -25.05 -8.73 10.89
C TRP A 445 -25.05 -9.58 9.62
N LEU A 446 -24.25 -9.22 8.60
CA LEU A 446 -24.09 -9.98 7.36
C LEU A 446 -23.59 -11.40 7.62
N SER A 447 -22.68 -11.59 8.58
CA SER A 447 -22.16 -12.92 8.94
C SER A 447 -23.22 -13.82 9.56
N ASN A 448 -24.25 -13.24 10.20
CA ASN A 448 -25.37 -13.99 10.76
C ASN A 448 -26.41 -14.33 9.67
N LYS A 449 -26.67 -13.40 8.76
CA LYS A 449 -27.63 -13.58 7.65
C LYS A 449 -27.09 -14.48 6.54
N LEU A 450 -25.80 -14.37 6.25
CA LEU A 450 -25.11 -15.08 5.18
C LEU A 450 -23.93 -15.88 5.76
N PRO A 451 -24.19 -16.93 6.56
CA PRO A 451 -23.16 -17.67 7.27
C PRO A 451 -22.12 -18.33 6.34
N GLN A 452 -22.49 -18.63 5.10
CA GLN A 452 -21.58 -19.15 4.07
C GLN A 452 -20.42 -18.20 3.76
N TYR A 453 -20.59 -16.88 3.96
CA TYR A 453 -19.55 -15.88 3.72
C TYR A 453 -18.88 -15.39 5.03
N LYS A 454 -19.15 -16.01 6.18
CA LYS A 454 -18.60 -15.61 7.48
C LYS A 454 -17.07 -15.56 7.51
N SER A 455 -16.40 -16.49 6.83
CA SER A 455 -14.92 -16.51 6.73
C SER A 455 -14.38 -15.28 5.98
N LEU A 456 -15.05 -14.90 4.88
CA LEU A 456 -14.74 -13.73 4.06
C LEU A 456 -14.98 -12.44 4.84
N LEU A 457 -16.16 -12.29 5.44
CA LEU A 457 -16.52 -11.12 6.22
C LEU A 457 -15.60 -10.94 7.45
N SER A 458 -15.23 -12.03 8.13
CA SER A 458 -14.25 -12.00 9.22
C SER A 458 -12.86 -11.58 8.74
N TYR A 459 -12.42 -12.03 7.55
CA TYR A 459 -11.16 -11.57 6.96
C TYR A 459 -11.20 -10.07 6.65
N VAL A 460 -12.25 -9.60 5.98
CA VAL A 460 -12.44 -8.19 5.60
C VAL A 460 -12.46 -7.30 6.84
N SER A 461 -13.23 -7.67 7.87
CA SER A 461 -13.27 -6.94 9.14
C SER A 461 -11.91 -6.92 9.83
N SER A 462 -11.20 -8.06 9.88
CA SER A 462 -9.87 -8.11 10.49
C SER A 462 -8.84 -7.29 9.70
N GLN A 463 -8.86 -7.34 8.37
CA GLN A 463 -7.96 -6.58 7.52
C GLN A 463 -8.20 -5.09 7.68
N TYR A 464 -9.46 -4.66 7.60
CA TYR A 464 -9.82 -3.26 7.75
C TYR A 464 -9.47 -2.76 9.15
N LYS A 465 -9.91 -3.46 10.19
CA LYS A 465 -9.62 -3.08 11.58
C LYS A 465 -8.12 -2.92 11.80
N ASN A 466 -7.33 -3.91 11.37
CA ASN A 466 -5.90 -3.92 11.69
C ASN A 466 -5.04 -3.02 10.79
N TYR A 467 -5.50 -2.70 9.57
CA TYR A 467 -4.62 -2.11 8.55
C TYR A 467 -5.22 -0.93 7.78
N ASN A 468 -6.40 -0.44 8.13
CA ASN A 468 -7.05 0.71 7.48
C ASN A 468 -6.11 1.91 7.24
N GLU A 469 -5.12 2.11 8.11
CA GLU A 469 -4.04 3.11 8.02
C GLU A 469 -3.24 3.10 6.73
N ILE A 470 -3.01 1.91 6.16
CA ILE A 470 -2.17 1.71 4.97
C ILE A 470 -2.97 1.23 3.76
N LEU A 471 -4.22 0.80 3.96
CA LEU A 471 -5.08 0.33 2.87
C LEU A 471 -5.39 1.46 1.89
N PHE A 472 -5.73 2.65 2.36
CA PHE A 472 -6.15 3.77 1.53
C PHE A 472 -5.26 4.99 1.75
N ASN A 473 -4.94 5.73 0.68
CA ASN A 473 -4.21 6.99 0.84
C ASN A 473 -5.16 8.08 1.37
N ARG A 474 -4.72 8.80 2.40
CA ARG A 474 -5.50 9.85 3.08
C ARG A 474 -5.14 11.27 2.64
N VAL A 475 -4.06 11.46 1.89
CA VAL A 475 -3.55 12.80 1.52
C VAL A 475 -4.30 13.34 0.31
N ASN A 476 -5.37 14.12 0.57
CA ASN A 476 -5.95 15.03 -0.42
C ASN A 476 -4.94 16.15 -0.71
N THR A 477 -4.14 16.02 -1.77
CA THR A 477 -3.43 17.17 -2.33
C THR A 477 -4.47 18.03 -3.06
N SER A 478 -4.98 19.04 -2.36
CA SER A 478 -6.11 19.88 -2.77
C SER A 478 -5.87 20.82 -3.95
N ASN A 479 -4.72 20.77 -4.63
CA ASN A 479 -4.30 21.87 -5.52
C ASN A 479 -4.08 21.53 -6.99
N ASP A 480 -4.09 20.26 -7.42
CA ASP A 480 -4.04 19.95 -8.86
C ASP A 480 -5.46 19.71 -9.35
N GLY A 481 -6.07 20.77 -9.90
CA GLY A 481 -7.39 20.77 -10.54
C GLY A 481 -7.49 19.94 -11.83
N GLY A 482 -6.77 18.82 -11.91
CA GLY A 482 -6.80 17.87 -13.01
C GLY A 482 -7.37 16.53 -12.56
N THR A 483 -8.11 15.86 -13.45
CA THR A 483 -8.64 14.48 -13.31
C THR A 483 -7.56 13.40 -13.23
N THR A 484 -6.32 13.77 -12.95
CA THR A 484 -5.17 12.87 -12.97
C THR A 484 -5.03 12.20 -11.62
N TYR A 485 -4.96 10.87 -11.60
CA TYR A 485 -4.62 10.09 -10.41
C TYR A 485 -3.35 10.68 -9.78
N SER A 486 -3.49 11.27 -8.59
CA SER A 486 -2.40 11.89 -7.85
C SER A 486 -1.27 10.88 -7.61
N ASN A 487 -0.02 11.34 -7.67
CA ASN A 487 1.19 10.57 -7.34
C ASN A 487 1.09 9.87 -5.97
N ASN A 488 0.21 10.34 -5.09
CA ASN A 488 -0.10 9.74 -3.81
C ASN A 488 -0.68 8.30 -3.92
N THR A 489 -1.36 7.95 -5.01
CA THR A 489 -1.86 6.57 -5.24
C THR A 489 -0.77 5.49 -5.19
N GLN A 490 0.50 5.87 -5.38
CA GLN A 490 1.65 4.96 -5.31
C GLN A 490 1.93 4.46 -3.87
N ASN A 491 1.44 5.16 -2.85
CA ASN A 491 1.74 4.85 -1.45
C ASN A 491 0.63 4.05 -0.74
N SER A 492 -0.52 3.83 -1.38
CA SER A 492 -1.61 3.02 -0.81
C SER A 492 -1.66 1.62 -1.40
N ILE A 493 -2.07 0.68 -0.56
CA ILE A 493 -2.25 -0.71 -1.00
C ILE A 493 -3.46 -0.81 -1.94
N PHE A 494 -4.57 -0.13 -1.61
CA PHE A 494 -5.77 -0.05 -2.45
C PHE A 494 -5.86 1.28 -3.18
N LYS A 495 -6.44 1.23 -4.38
CA LYS A 495 -6.63 2.42 -5.20
C LYS A 495 -7.88 3.16 -4.73
N THR A 496 -7.76 4.45 -4.52
CA THR A 496 -8.91 5.35 -4.35
C THR A 496 -8.97 6.27 -5.57
N PRO A 497 -10.12 6.38 -6.24
CA PRO A 497 -10.19 7.20 -7.43
C PRO A 497 -10.12 8.70 -7.04
N GLY A 498 -9.35 9.48 -7.79
CA GLY A 498 -9.06 10.89 -7.47
C GLY A 498 -10.23 11.84 -7.73
N ASN A 499 -10.37 12.90 -6.93
CA ASN A 499 -11.36 13.98 -7.09
C ASN A 499 -12.86 13.56 -7.08
N ILE A 500 -13.23 12.48 -6.39
CA ILE A 500 -14.62 11.98 -6.35
C ILE A 500 -15.42 12.44 -5.13
N GLU A 501 -14.88 13.31 -4.27
CA GLU A 501 -15.63 13.76 -3.08
C GLU A 501 -17.00 14.37 -3.41
N ASP A 502 -17.14 15.04 -4.57
CA ASP A 502 -18.43 15.55 -5.07
C ASP A 502 -19.22 14.52 -5.92
N SER A 503 -18.65 13.35 -6.23
CA SER A 503 -19.24 12.32 -7.11
C SER A 503 -19.36 10.89 -6.56
N PHE A 504 -19.07 10.63 -5.28
CA PHE A 504 -19.32 9.31 -4.67
C PHE A 504 -20.77 8.86 -4.85
N TYR A 505 -21.73 9.78 -4.72
CA TYR A 505 -23.17 9.48 -4.85
C TYR A 505 -23.87 10.28 -5.94
N SER A 506 -23.12 10.99 -6.81
CA SER A 506 -23.68 11.53 -8.04
C SER A 506 -23.21 10.66 -9.19
N PHE A 507 -24.13 10.25 -10.06
CA PHE A 507 -23.84 9.50 -11.27
C PHE A 507 -24.52 10.24 -12.40
N GLN A 508 -23.78 10.56 -13.47
CA GLN A 508 -24.29 11.47 -14.50
C GLN A 508 -25.46 10.88 -15.32
N SER A 509 -25.58 9.56 -15.40
CA SER A 509 -26.76 8.93 -15.99
C SER A 509 -27.90 8.96 -14.95
N TYR A 510 -28.90 9.80 -15.22
CA TYR A 510 -30.07 10.04 -14.37
C TYR A 510 -31.11 8.91 -14.46
N SER A 511 -30.68 7.64 -14.49
CA SER A 511 -31.63 6.55 -14.34
C SER A 511 -32.16 6.52 -12.90
N THR A 512 -33.48 6.37 -12.75
CA THR A 512 -34.12 6.19 -11.44
C THR A 512 -33.49 5.03 -10.68
N LYS A 513 -33.11 3.95 -11.38
CA LYS A 513 -32.45 2.77 -10.78
C LYS A 513 -31.09 3.09 -10.16
N ASN A 514 -30.23 3.83 -10.87
CA ASN A 514 -28.93 4.22 -10.33
C ASN A 514 -29.09 5.13 -9.11
N SER A 515 -30.12 5.97 -9.11
CA SER A 515 -30.42 6.79 -7.93
C SER A 515 -30.83 5.96 -6.70
N GLU A 516 -31.55 4.85 -6.89
CA GLU A 516 -31.92 3.93 -5.81
C GLU A 516 -30.72 3.18 -5.26
N VAL A 517 -29.88 2.63 -6.14
CA VAL A 517 -28.63 1.95 -5.77
C VAL A 517 -27.72 2.87 -4.97
N LEU A 518 -27.52 4.10 -5.44
CA LEU A 518 -26.72 5.11 -4.74
C LEU A 518 -27.37 5.55 -3.42
N THR A 519 -28.70 5.55 -3.34
CA THR A 519 -29.42 5.83 -2.08
C THR A 519 -29.14 4.75 -1.04
N LEU A 520 -29.06 3.47 -1.44
CA LEU A 520 -28.66 2.38 -0.53
C LEU A 520 -27.24 2.59 -0.02
N TYR A 521 -26.27 2.80 -0.92
CA TYR A 521 -24.87 3.02 -0.53
C TYR A 521 -24.67 4.29 0.29
N LYS A 522 -25.49 5.32 0.05
CA LYS A 522 -25.52 6.54 0.86
C LYS A 522 -26.05 6.29 2.26
N ARG A 523 -27.00 5.36 2.42
CA ARG A 523 -27.52 4.94 3.73
C ARG A 523 -26.56 3.98 4.45
N TYR A 524 -25.90 3.10 3.72
CA TYR A 524 -24.98 2.07 4.22
C TYR A 524 -23.58 2.20 3.59
N PRO A 525 -22.82 3.27 3.89
CA PRO A 525 -21.45 3.44 3.39
C PRO A 525 -20.51 2.31 3.83
N GLU A 526 -20.84 1.60 4.90
CA GLU A 526 -20.13 0.41 5.37
C GLU A 526 -20.23 -0.75 4.38
N LEU A 527 -21.39 -0.92 3.71
CA LEU A 527 -21.59 -1.93 2.66
C LEU A 527 -20.69 -1.61 1.46
N MET A 528 -20.65 -0.33 1.06
CA MET A 528 -19.74 0.16 0.01
C MET A 528 -18.29 -0.17 0.34
N MET A 529 -17.86 0.09 1.58
CA MET A 529 -16.51 -0.24 2.07
C MET A 529 -16.24 -1.75 2.06
N ILE A 530 -17.16 -2.59 2.55
CA ILE A 530 -17.01 -4.05 2.53
C ILE A 530 -16.84 -4.56 1.08
N ASN A 531 -17.70 -4.10 0.17
CA ASN A 531 -17.63 -4.46 -1.24
C ASN A 531 -16.32 -4.00 -1.87
N ASN A 532 -15.86 -2.80 -1.52
CA ASN A 532 -14.59 -2.26 -1.99
C ASN A 532 -13.40 -3.13 -1.55
N LEU A 533 -13.31 -3.48 -0.27
CA LEU A 533 -12.23 -4.30 0.26
C LEU A 533 -12.18 -5.68 -0.43
N ILE A 534 -13.34 -6.30 -0.66
CA ILE A 534 -13.41 -7.59 -1.38
C ILE A 534 -12.95 -7.42 -2.82
N THR A 535 -13.48 -6.41 -3.51
CA THR A 535 -13.17 -6.16 -4.92
C THR A 535 -11.70 -5.83 -5.13
N GLN A 536 -11.11 -4.97 -4.29
CA GLN A 536 -9.69 -4.61 -4.38
C GLN A 536 -8.77 -5.79 -4.07
N ASN A 537 -9.09 -6.61 -3.07
CA ASN A 537 -8.32 -7.82 -2.83
C ASN A 537 -8.40 -8.77 -4.03
N TRP A 538 -9.61 -8.98 -4.59
CA TRP A 538 -9.81 -9.79 -5.78
C TRP A 538 -9.05 -9.25 -7.00
N VAL A 539 -9.18 -7.97 -7.33
CA VAL A 539 -8.42 -7.32 -8.43
C VAL A 539 -6.92 -7.52 -8.24
N ASN A 540 -6.39 -7.31 -7.02
CA ASN A 540 -4.98 -7.51 -6.71
C ASN A 540 -4.53 -8.98 -6.80
N THR A 541 -5.45 -9.95 -6.75
CA THR A 541 -5.13 -11.36 -7.05
C THR A 541 -5.14 -11.67 -8.53
N MET A 542 -5.82 -10.88 -9.36
CA MET A 542 -6.00 -11.10 -10.79
C MET A 542 -5.01 -10.35 -11.65
N SER A 543 -4.49 -9.21 -11.19
CA SER A 543 -3.56 -8.40 -11.97
C SER A 543 -2.37 -7.90 -11.15
N TYR A 544 -1.30 -7.54 -11.85
CA TYR A 544 -0.13 -6.91 -11.26
C TYR A 544 -0.01 -5.47 -11.75
N SER A 545 -0.52 -4.56 -10.92
CA SER A 545 -0.58 -3.12 -11.21
C SER A 545 0.74 -2.54 -11.68
N THR A 546 0.74 -1.96 -12.87
CA THR A 546 1.89 -1.23 -13.44
C THR A 546 2.05 0.20 -12.94
N ASP A 547 1.22 0.69 -12.02
CA ASP A 547 1.36 2.04 -11.44
C ASP A 547 2.78 2.34 -10.90
N PHE A 548 3.53 1.33 -10.46
CA PHE A 548 4.93 1.52 -10.05
C PHE A 548 5.84 1.90 -11.23
N LEU A 549 5.51 1.56 -12.48
CA LEU A 549 6.25 2.01 -13.67
C LEU A 549 6.12 3.53 -13.84
N LYS A 550 5.01 4.15 -13.38
CA LYS A 550 4.92 5.62 -13.29
C LYS A 550 5.92 6.14 -12.26
N ALA A 551 6.03 5.49 -11.10
CA ALA A 551 7.05 5.82 -10.10
C ALA A 551 8.46 5.66 -10.64
N ILE A 552 8.75 4.58 -11.38
CA ILE A 552 10.05 4.38 -12.02
C ILE A 552 10.30 5.47 -13.06
N ARG A 553 9.32 5.79 -13.91
CA ARG A 553 9.46 6.83 -14.93
C ARG A 553 9.75 8.20 -14.31
N SER A 554 8.99 8.58 -13.28
CA SER A 554 9.22 9.82 -12.53
C SER A 554 10.59 9.81 -11.84
N ALA A 555 11.02 8.63 -11.38
CA ALA A 555 12.33 8.45 -10.78
C ALA A 555 13.49 8.43 -11.82
N SER A 556 13.20 8.04 -13.05
CA SER A 556 14.18 7.74 -14.08
C SER A 556 14.41 8.90 -15.03
N SER A 557 14.39 10.14 -14.56
CA SER A 557 14.83 11.29 -15.38
C SER A 557 16.24 11.11 -15.95
N SER A 558 17.04 10.18 -15.40
CA SER A 558 18.35 9.73 -15.88
C SER A 558 18.33 8.58 -16.88
N ILE A 559 17.24 7.81 -16.99
CA ILE A 559 17.08 6.83 -18.08
C ILE A 559 16.60 7.66 -19.27
N SER A 560 17.45 7.78 -20.30
CA SER A 560 17.19 8.59 -21.48
C SER A 560 15.74 8.41 -21.96
N SER A 561 15.06 9.52 -22.22
CA SER A 561 13.65 9.62 -22.64
C SER A 561 13.22 8.67 -23.77
N ASP A 562 14.21 8.14 -24.49
CA ASP A 562 14.11 7.37 -25.72
C ASP A 562 14.12 5.86 -25.49
N GLU A 563 14.62 5.38 -24.35
CA GLU A 563 14.65 3.94 -24.06
C GLU A 563 13.31 3.49 -23.46
N LYS A 564 12.55 2.71 -24.24
CA LYS A 564 11.28 2.11 -23.81
C LYS A 564 11.58 1.05 -22.75
N MET A 565 11.59 1.46 -21.47
CA MET A 565 11.69 0.51 -20.36
C MET A 565 10.48 -0.44 -20.41
N THR A 566 10.76 -1.75 -20.46
CA THR A 566 9.72 -2.78 -20.44
C THR A 566 9.22 -2.97 -19.00
N ALA A 567 8.04 -3.56 -18.84
CA ALA A 567 7.54 -3.93 -17.51
C ALA A 567 8.48 -4.89 -16.80
N GLU A 568 9.06 -5.83 -17.54
CA GLU A 568 10.05 -6.75 -16.99
C GLU A 568 11.28 -6.02 -16.45
N SER A 569 11.87 -5.10 -17.21
CA SER A 569 13.05 -4.37 -16.76
C SER A 569 12.72 -3.40 -15.62
N GLY A 570 11.54 -2.78 -15.63
CA GLY A 570 11.07 -1.95 -14.52
C GLY A 570 10.85 -2.73 -13.23
N ILE A 571 10.24 -3.92 -13.32
CA ILE A 571 10.02 -4.80 -12.16
C ILE A 571 11.33 -5.36 -11.65
N GLU A 572 12.24 -5.75 -12.54
CA GLU A 572 13.58 -6.18 -12.17
C GLU A 572 14.35 -5.06 -11.45
N TYR A 573 14.21 -3.83 -11.93
CA TYR A 573 14.80 -2.67 -11.28
C TYR A 573 14.23 -2.47 -9.86
N ILE A 574 12.91 -2.50 -9.67
CA ILE A 574 12.30 -2.43 -8.33
C ILE A 574 12.72 -3.60 -7.45
N ALA A 575 12.70 -4.82 -7.98
CA ALA A 575 13.09 -6.01 -7.25
C ALA A 575 14.54 -5.89 -6.77
N SER A 576 15.44 -5.44 -7.63
CA SER A 576 16.85 -5.24 -7.30
C SER A 576 16.99 -4.19 -6.19
N LYS A 577 16.21 -3.11 -6.25
CA LYS A 577 16.22 -2.05 -5.24
C LYS A 577 15.67 -2.52 -3.91
N ALA A 578 14.51 -3.17 -3.91
CA ALA A 578 13.89 -3.79 -2.75
C ALA A 578 14.85 -4.78 -2.08
N ASN A 579 15.48 -5.65 -2.87
CA ASN A 579 16.48 -6.60 -2.39
C ASN A 579 17.72 -5.91 -1.80
N LYS A 580 18.20 -4.82 -2.41
CA LYS A 580 19.31 -4.02 -1.89
C LYS A 580 18.94 -3.37 -0.56
N GLU A 581 17.73 -2.83 -0.43
CA GLU A 581 17.25 -2.22 0.83
C GLU A 581 17.09 -3.27 1.94
N VAL A 582 16.55 -4.46 1.63
CA VAL A 582 16.48 -5.56 2.61
C VAL A 582 17.86 -6.01 3.03
N SER A 583 18.78 -6.20 2.08
CA SER A 583 20.15 -6.63 2.37
C SER A 583 20.90 -5.58 3.20
N SER A 584 20.73 -4.29 2.86
CA SER A 584 21.25 -3.18 3.65
C SER A 584 20.70 -3.22 5.07
N SER A 585 19.40 -3.48 5.24
CA SER A 585 18.77 -3.60 6.55
C SER A 585 19.26 -4.79 7.37
N GLN A 586 19.62 -5.91 6.73
CA GLN A 586 20.19 -7.10 7.38
C GLN A 586 21.63 -6.89 7.84
N ILE A 587 22.42 -6.13 7.08
CA ILE A 587 23.84 -5.87 7.35
C ILE A 587 24.01 -4.69 8.32
N ASN A 588 23.10 -3.72 8.28
CA ASN A 588 23.17 -2.51 9.07
C ASN A 588 22.69 -2.74 10.51
N ILE A 589 23.57 -3.36 11.31
CA ILE A 589 23.45 -3.58 12.76
C ILE A 589 23.02 -2.30 13.49
N ILE A 590 23.52 -1.14 13.04
CA ILE A 590 23.22 0.17 13.60
C ILE A 590 21.72 0.51 13.49
N ASN A 591 21.08 0.13 12.38
CA ASN A 591 19.65 0.39 12.17
C ASN A 591 18.75 -0.65 12.84
N HIS A 592 19.27 -1.82 13.25
CA HIS A 592 18.46 -2.88 13.86
C HIS A 592 17.73 -2.39 15.12
N PHE A 593 18.39 -1.59 15.97
CA PHE A 593 17.76 -1.06 17.20
C PHE A 593 16.57 -0.14 16.88
N TYR A 594 16.67 0.68 15.84
CA TYR A 594 15.56 1.52 15.40
C TYR A 594 14.42 0.69 14.78
N ILE A 595 14.76 -0.30 13.96
CA ILE A 595 13.78 -1.23 13.38
C ILE A 595 13.05 -2.00 14.49
N PHE A 596 13.76 -2.42 15.55
CA PHE A 596 13.14 -3.08 16.70
C PHE A 596 12.24 -2.12 17.48
N TYR A 597 12.69 -0.89 17.69
CA TYR A 597 11.90 0.14 18.34
C TYR A 597 10.54 0.36 17.64
N GLN A 598 10.53 0.40 16.30
CA GLN A 598 9.32 0.65 15.49
C GLN A 598 8.59 -0.62 14.99
N GLY A 599 9.09 -1.82 15.29
CA GLY A 599 8.69 -2.99 14.52
C GLY A 599 8.78 -4.33 15.21
N LEU A 600 8.97 -4.38 16.54
CA LEU A 600 9.03 -5.65 17.26
C LEU A 600 7.71 -6.43 17.18
N ILE A 601 6.58 -5.72 17.06
CA ILE A 601 5.24 -6.29 16.93
C ILE A 601 4.69 -6.02 15.52
N GLY A 602 3.94 -6.98 14.99
CA GLY A 602 3.21 -6.84 13.73
C GLY A 602 3.91 -7.48 12.54
N ASN A 603 3.17 -7.60 11.43
CA ASN A 603 3.72 -8.12 10.18
C ASN A 603 4.62 -7.06 9.53
N HIS A 604 5.84 -7.48 9.19
CA HIS A 604 6.89 -6.65 8.62
C HIS A 604 6.49 -5.95 7.33
N SER A 605 5.75 -6.61 6.44
CA SER A 605 5.33 -6.00 5.17
C SER A 605 4.38 -4.82 5.38
N TYR A 606 3.54 -4.89 6.40
CA TYR A 606 2.60 -3.82 6.75
C TYR A 606 3.32 -2.69 7.49
N GLY A 607 4.27 -3.02 8.36
CA GLY A 607 5.18 -2.04 8.94
C GLY A 607 6.01 -1.30 7.89
N ASP A 608 6.53 -2.00 6.89
CA ASP A 608 7.27 -1.40 5.78
C ASP A 608 6.40 -0.39 5.00
N ALA A 609 5.13 -0.73 4.73
CA ALA A 609 4.15 0.17 4.09
C ALA A 609 3.70 1.34 4.99
N PHE A 610 3.75 1.17 6.32
CA PHE A 610 3.46 2.26 7.25
C PHE A 610 4.54 3.35 7.19
N PHE A 611 5.81 2.97 7.02
CA PHE A 611 6.96 3.88 6.91
C PHE A 611 7.39 4.09 5.45
N THR A 612 6.46 4.59 4.61
CA THR A 612 6.67 4.80 3.17
C THR A 612 7.65 5.91 2.83
N ASN A 613 7.78 6.93 3.68
CA ASN A 613 8.58 8.12 3.35
C ASN A 613 10.05 7.96 3.78
N LYS A 614 10.97 7.97 2.80
CA LYS A 614 12.42 7.81 3.02
C LYS A 614 13.13 9.13 3.34
N ASP A 615 12.51 10.28 3.03
CA ASP A 615 13.09 11.63 3.20
C ASP A 615 12.99 12.17 4.63
N LEU A 616 12.68 11.30 5.59
CA LEU A 616 12.57 11.67 6.99
C LEU A 616 13.85 11.32 7.73
N ILE A 617 14.09 12.03 8.82
CA ILE A 617 15.29 11.99 9.66
C ILE A 617 15.64 10.56 10.13
N ALA A 618 14.77 9.58 9.94
CA ALA A 618 15.08 8.17 10.03
C ALA A 618 14.21 7.32 9.09
N ASN A 619 14.80 6.25 8.52
CA ASN A 619 14.13 5.31 7.61
C ASN A 619 14.19 3.89 8.18
N ARG A 620 13.03 3.25 8.32
CA ARG A 620 12.91 1.84 8.73
C ARG A 620 13.44 0.85 7.66
N SER A 621 13.54 1.31 6.40
CA SER A 621 13.90 0.51 5.22
C SER A 621 12.90 -0.64 4.95
N LEU A 622 13.09 -1.38 3.87
CA LEU A 622 12.28 -2.57 3.55
C LEU A 622 12.83 -3.79 4.31
N THR A 623 11.98 -4.49 5.03
CA THR A 623 12.36 -5.69 5.80
C THR A 623 11.85 -6.99 5.16
N THR A 624 10.79 -6.92 4.35
CA THR A 624 10.25 -8.09 3.65
C THR A 624 10.92 -8.32 2.29
N LYS A 625 11.42 -9.52 2.03
CA LYS A 625 11.95 -9.94 0.72
C LYS A 625 10.93 -10.77 -0.06
N ILE A 626 10.72 -10.45 -1.33
CA ILE A 626 9.99 -11.29 -2.29
C ILE A 626 11.00 -11.83 -3.30
N SER A 627 11.26 -13.14 -3.31
CA SER A 627 12.32 -13.72 -4.15
C SER A 627 11.92 -13.85 -5.61
N ASN A 628 10.62 -14.06 -5.89
CA ASN A 628 10.09 -14.21 -7.25
C ASN A 628 9.42 -12.94 -7.78
N PHE A 629 9.86 -11.76 -7.34
CA PHE A 629 9.26 -10.48 -7.74
C PHE A 629 9.25 -10.30 -9.26
N LYS A 630 10.36 -10.68 -9.94
CA LYS A 630 10.48 -10.66 -11.41
C LYS A 630 9.42 -11.51 -12.11
N SER A 631 9.03 -12.65 -11.54
CA SER A 631 8.05 -13.56 -12.15
C SER A 631 6.65 -12.94 -12.28
N TYR A 632 6.36 -11.86 -11.55
CA TYR A 632 5.08 -11.15 -11.67
C TYR A 632 5.02 -10.20 -12.88
N SER A 633 6.15 -9.95 -13.56
CA SER A 633 6.17 -9.08 -14.74
C SER A 633 5.34 -9.58 -15.91
N LYS A 634 5.14 -10.90 -16.02
CA LYS A 634 4.26 -11.47 -17.04
C LYS A 634 2.78 -11.11 -16.84
N TYR A 635 2.39 -10.69 -15.63
CA TYR A 635 1.04 -10.22 -15.32
C TYR A 635 0.96 -8.69 -15.27
N ALA A 636 2.06 -8.01 -15.60
CA ALA A 636 2.08 -6.58 -15.73
C ALA A 636 1.20 -6.17 -16.90
N THR A 637 0.43 -5.13 -16.64
CA THR A 637 -0.68 -4.74 -17.48
C THR A 637 -0.31 -3.86 -18.66
N ALA A 638 0.64 -2.96 -18.48
CA ALA A 638 1.39 -2.33 -19.55
C ALA A 638 2.70 -3.09 -19.77
N LYS A 639 3.05 -3.41 -21.01
CA LYS A 639 4.29 -4.12 -21.35
C LYS A 639 5.50 -3.19 -21.39
N ASN A 640 5.29 -1.88 -21.56
CA ASN A 640 6.35 -0.88 -21.59
C ASN A 640 5.87 0.51 -21.19
N THR A 641 6.81 1.40 -20.90
CA THR A 641 6.51 2.80 -20.54
C THR A 641 5.87 3.59 -21.68
N ALA A 642 5.98 3.16 -22.94
CA ALA A 642 5.34 3.85 -24.08
C ALA A 642 3.84 3.54 -24.16
N GLU A 643 3.43 2.31 -23.87
CA GLU A 643 2.02 1.94 -23.63
C GLU A 643 1.45 2.75 -22.47
N MET A 644 2.27 3.09 -21.47
CA MET A 644 1.90 4.04 -20.43
C MET A 644 2.00 5.52 -20.84
N LYS A 645 2.80 5.91 -21.84
CA LYS A 645 2.91 7.31 -22.32
C LYS A 645 1.71 7.75 -23.14
N GLY A 646 1.06 6.81 -23.85
CA GLY A 646 -0.28 7.04 -24.38
C GLY A 646 -1.24 7.57 -23.31
N GLU A 647 -0.92 7.29 -22.03
CA GLU A 647 -1.25 7.89 -20.71
C GLU A 647 -1.50 9.39 -20.53
N GLU A 648 -0.55 10.23 -20.94
CA GLU A 648 -0.32 11.52 -20.24
C GLU A 648 -0.07 12.71 -21.16
N SER A 649 -0.17 12.54 -22.48
CA SER A 649 -0.09 13.68 -23.40
C SER A 649 -1.37 14.53 -23.29
N ASN A 650 -1.39 15.44 -22.32
CA ASN A 650 -2.32 16.57 -22.21
C ASN A 650 -2.03 17.69 -23.22
N ASN A 651 -1.03 17.52 -24.10
CA ASN A 651 -1.05 18.32 -25.31
C ASN A 651 -2.35 17.97 -26.00
N THR A 652 -3.13 19.03 -26.31
CA THR A 652 -4.22 19.01 -27.30
C THR A 652 -4.05 17.80 -28.18
N PRO A 653 -5.04 16.92 -28.36
CA PRO A 653 -4.97 15.97 -29.44
C PRO A 653 -4.72 16.86 -30.66
N SER A 654 -3.46 16.94 -31.09
CA SER A 654 -3.15 17.44 -32.40
C SER A 654 -4.03 16.54 -33.22
N THR A 655 -4.99 17.12 -33.90
CA THR A 655 -5.88 16.38 -34.77
C THR A 655 -5.10 15.69 -35.90
N GLY A 656 -3.78 15.87 -35.96
CA GLY A 656 -2.89 14.81 -36.34
C GLY A 656 -2.94 13.63 -35.35
N TYR A 657 -3.68 12.59 -35.75
CA TYR A 657 -2.95 11.34 -35.99
C TYR A 657 -1.60 11.74 -36.55
N GLY A 658 -0.52 11.53 -35.79
CA GLY A 658 0.82 11.83 -36.22
C GLY A 658 1.14 10.97 -37.44
N ILE A 659 0.68 11.41 -38.59
CA ILE A 659 1.26 11.17 -39.88
C ILE A 659 2.25 12.31 -40.03
N GLU A 660 3.42 12.14 -39.42
CA GLU A 660 4.62 12.57 -40.11
C GLU A 660 4.98 11.44 -41.07
N THR A 661 4.50 11.55 -42.31
CA THR A 661 5.16 10.90 -43.43
C THR A 661 6.56 11.48 -43.54
N TYR A 662 7.55 10.77 -43.03
CA TYR A 662 8.93 11.01 -43.42
C TYR A 662 9.12 10.49 -44.85
N PHE A 663 8.96 11.39 -45.82
CA PHE A 663 9.78 11.32 -47.03
C PHE A 663 11.17 11.78 -46.60
N GLY A 664 12.08 10.82 -46.44
CA GLY A 664 13.42 11.07 -45.90
C GLY A 664 14.12 12.26 -46.56
N LEU A 665 14.34 13.33 -45.80
CA LEU A 665 15.41 14.28 -46.04
C LEU A 665 16.74 13.61 -45.68
N GLU A 666 17.75 13.88 -46.49
CA GLU A 666 18.89 13.03 -46.87
C GLU A 666 19.87 12.54 -45.78
N ASN A 667 19.58 12.64 -44.48
CA ASN A 667 20.57 12.32 -43.43
C ASN A 667 20.05 11.62 -42.15
N GLN A 668 18.85 11.02 -42.13
CA GLN A 668 18.40 10.21 -40.98
C GLN A 668 18.29 8.72 -41.31
N LYS A 669 18.90 7.88 -40.45
CA LYS A 669 18.83 6.41 -40.53
C LYS A 669 17.37 5.95 -40.58
N PRO A 670 17.01 4.94 -41.40
CA PRO A 670 15.65 4.45 -41.49
C PRO A 670 15.16 3.99 -40.11
N GLY A 671 14.19 4.70 -39.55
CA GLY A 671 13.49 4.28 -38.34
C GLY A 671 12.62 3.07 -38.64
N ASN A 672 12.68 2.04 -37.80
CA ASN A 672 11.75 0.91 -37.85
C ASN A 672 10.39 1.37 -37.33
N TYR A 673 9.42 1.60 -38.23
CA TYR A 673 8.05 1.92 -37.84
C TYR A 673 7.24 0.62 -37.64
N VAL A 674 6.59 0.52 -36.49
CA VAL A 674 5.66 -0.57 -36.15
C VAL A 674 4.25 -0.03 -36.28
N THR A 675 3.40 -0.71 -37.06
CA THR A 675 1.98 -0.40 -37.16
C THR A 675 1.16 -1.63 -36.79
N THR A 676 0.08 -1.45 -36.03
CA THR A 676 -0.83 -2.52 -35.65
C THR A 676 -1.86 -2.73 -36.75
N LEU A 677 -1.96 -3.96 -37.25
CA LEU A 677 -2.98 -4.34 -38.21
C LEU A 677 -4.32 -4.60 -37.49
N PRO A 678 -5.45 -4.46 -38.19
CA PRO A 678 -6.74 -4.95 -37.71
C PRO A 678 -6.64 -6.40 -37.23
N ALA A 679 -7.39 -6.74 -36.17
CA ALA A 679 -7.41 -8.09 -35.61
C ALA A 679 -7.81 -9.11 -36.68
N ILE A 680 -6.96 -10.13 -36.87
CA ILE A 680 -7.22 -11.22 -37.81
C ILE A 680 -7.83 -12.39 -37.02
N TYR A 681 -9.12 -12.65 -37.24
CA TYR A 681 -9.82 -13.75 -36.58
C TYR A 681 -9.62 -15.10 -37.32
N GLY A 682 -9.38 -16.16 -36.57
CA GLY A 682 -9.18 -17.53 -37.08
C GLY A 682 -7.74 -17.81 -37.56
N GLU A 683 -7.56 -18.85 -38.38
CA GLU A 683 -6.23 -19.18 -38.93
C GLU A 683 -5.67 -18.00 -39.72
N VAL A 684 -4.44 -17.62 -39.39
CA VAL A 684 -3.70 -16.53 -40.02
C VAL A 684 -3.19 -17.02 -41.38
N THR A 685 -3.89 -16.64 -42.44
CA THR A 685 -3.47 -16.90 -43.82
C THR A 685 -2.88 -15.66 -44.47
N LYS A 686 -2.08 -15.87 -45.53
CA LYS A 686 -1.50 -14.79 -46.34
C LYS A 686 -2.55 -13.78 -46.79
N GLU A 687 -3.72 -14.25 -47.22
CA GLU A 687 -4.80 -13.45 -47.76
C GLU A 687 -5.38 -12.51 -46.70
N LYS A 688 -5.53 -13.00 -45.45
CA LYS A 688 -6.04 -12.19 -44.34
C LYS A 688 -5.06 -11.11 -43.90
N ILE A 689 -3.76 -11.41 -43.90
CA ILE A 689 -2.71 -10.42 -43.59
C ILE A 689 -2.73 -9.29 -44.63
N LEU A 690 -2.79 -9.65 -45.91
CA LEU A 690 -2.83 -8.68 -47.00
C LEU A 690 -4.13 -7.86 -46.95
N ALA A 691 -5.28 -8.48 -46.63
CA ALA A 691 -6.55 -7.78 -46.45
C ALA A 691 -6.50 -6.77 -45.30
N ALA A 692 -5.93 -7.15 -44.15
CA ALA A 692 -5.78 -6.27 -42.99
C ALA A 692 -4.87 -5.07 -43.29
N ILE A 693 -3.83 -5.25 -44.11
CA ILE A 693 -2.97 -4.17 -44.59
C ILE A 693 -3.73 -3.23 -45.53
N GLN A 694 -4.53 -3.76 -46.46
CA GLN A 694 -5.35 -2.94 -47.35
C GLN A 694 -6.36 -2.11 -46.56
N GLU A 695 -7.00 -2.71 -45.57
CA GLU A 695 -7.99 -2.05 -44.73
C GLU A 695 -7.33 -0.92 -43.94
N ARG A 696 -6.19 -1.19 -43.28
CA ARG A 696 -5.44 -0.15 -42.58
C ARG A 696 -5.03 0.99 -43.52
N TYR A 697 -4.57 0.66 -44.72
CA TYR A 697 -4.16 1.66 -45.72
C TYR A 697 -5.35 2.50 -46.22
N ARG A 698 -6.52 1.88 -46.45
CA ARG A 698 -7.76 2.59 -46.78
C ARG A 698 -8.19 3.54 -45.66
N ASN A 699 -8.10 3.10 -44.41
CA ASN A 699 -8.46 3.92 -43.26
C ASN A 699 -7.53 5.14 -43.15
N VAL A 700 -6.22 4.94 -43.29
CA VAL A 700 -5.22 6.04 -43.30
C VAL A 700 -5.48 7.04 -44.44
N LEU A 701 -5.82 6.56 -45.64
CA LEU A 701 -6.17 7.44 -46.77
C LEU A 701 -7.49 8.21 -46.52
N SER A 702 -8.46 7.59 -45.85
CA SER A 702 -9.74 8.24 -45.52
C SER A 702 -9.59 9.31 -44.43
N GLU A 703 -8.63 9.14 -43.52
CA GLU A 703 -8.35 10.05 -42.42
C GLU A 703 -7.53 11.27 -42.86
N ASN A 704 -6.77 11.17 -43.95
CA ASN A 704 -5.84 12.21 -44.38
C ASN A 704 -6.17 12.75 -45.79
N LYS A 705 -7.06 13.75 -45.85
CA LYS A 705 -7.59 14.33 -47.10
C LYS A 705 -6.51 14.93 -48.03
N ASP A 706 -5.35 15.30 -47.50
CA ASP A 706 -4.25 15.89 -48.28
C ASP A 706 -3.35 14.84 -48.98
N MET A 707 -3.55 13.53 -48.71
CA MET A 707 -2.80 12.42 -49.33
C MET A 707 -3.47 11.79 -50.58
N GLN A 708 -4.44 12.48 -51.20
CA GLN A 708 -5.17 11.94 -52.36
C GLN A 708 -4.31 11.66 -53.62
N THR A 709 -3.04 12.03 -53.62
CA THR A 709 -2.08 11.72 -54.70
C THR A 709 -1.54 10.30 -54.67
N ILE A 710 -1.65 9.55 -53.57
CA ILE A 710 -1.20 8.15 -53.53
C ILE A 710 -2.35 7.24 -53.99
N ARG A 711 -2.43 7.00 -55.30
CA ARG A 711 -3.42 6.08 -55.87
C ARG A 711 -2.93 4.64 -55.79
N THR A 712 -3.62 3.86 -54.95
CA THR A 712 -3.67 2.38 -54.89
C THR A 712 -2.36 1.64 -54.61
N LEU A 713 -2.27 1.06 -53.41
CA LEU A 713 -1.35 -0.05 -53.13
C LEU A 713 -1.78 -1.27 -53.97
N SER A 714 -1.09 -1.55 -55.07
CA SER A 714 -1.32 -2.78 -55.83
C SER A 714 -0.70 -3.96 -55.08
N ILE A 715 -1.55 -4.80 -54.46
CA ILE A 715 -1.11 -6.04 -53.80
C ILE A 715 -0.72 -7.13 -54.81
N LYS A 716 -1.09 -6.96 -56.08
CA LYS A 716 -0.56 -7.82 -57.16
C LYS A 716 0.95 -7.64 -57.20
N GLY A 717 1.68 -8.63 -56.67
CA GLY A 717 3.14 -8.66 -56.64
C GLY A 717 3.79 -8.67 -55.25
N LEU A 718 3.01 -8.68 -54.16
CA LEU A 718 3.53 -8.96 -52.82
C LEU A 718 3.45 -10.47 -52.51
N THR A 719 4.52 -11.02 -51.95
CA THR A 719 4.54 -12.37 -51.37
C THR A 719 4.72 -12.28 -49.86
N ALA A 720 4.12 -13.20 -49.13
CA ALA A 720 4.31 -13.33 -47.70
C ALA A 720 5.09 -14.63 -47.44
N GLU A 721 6.26 -14.50 -46.85
CA GLU A 721 7.13 -15.61 -46.48
C GLU A 721 7.06 -15.79 -44.96
N LYS A 722 6.69 -16.99 -44.51
CA LYS A 722 6.68 -17.31 -43.09
C LYS A 722 8.09 -17.80 -42.69
N LEU A 723 8.71 -17.12 -41.74
CA LEU A 723 10.02 -17.48 -41.18
C LEU A 723 9.86 -17.66 -39.67
N GLY A 724 9.74 -18.92 -39.22
CA GLY A 724 9.39 -19.23 -37.83
C GLY A 724 7.93 -18.85 -37.50
N ASN A 725 7.75 -18.07 -36.42
CA ASN A 725 6.43 -17.55 -36.01
C ASN A 725 6.08 -16.20 -36.66
N ASP A 726 7.04 -15.57 -37.34
CA ASP A 726 6.89 -14.26 -37.97
C ASP A 726 6.54 -14.40 -39.46
N TRP A 727 5.76 -13.47 -39.98
CA TRP A 727 5.51 -13.36 -41.42
C TRP A 727 6.23 -12.14 -42.00
N TYR A 728 6.83 -12.31 -43.16
CA TYR A 728 7.55 -11.26 -43.86
C TYR A 728 6.86 -10.98 -45.19
N ILE A 729 6.43 -9.75 -45.41
CA ILE A 729 5.86 -9.34 -46.70
C ILE A 729 6.97 -8.70 -47.50
N LYS A 730 7.27 -9.30 -48.66
CA LYS A 730 8.33 -8.90 -49.59
C LYS A 730 7.74 -8.79 -50.99
N ASN A 731 8.48 -8.14 -51.89
CA ASN A 731 8.15 -8.16 -53.31
C ASN A 731 8.31 -9.60 -53.84
N ALA A 732 7.32 -10.07 -54.61
CA ALA A 732 7.35 -11.38 -55.26
C ALA A 732 8.28 -11.40 -56.48
N ASN A 733 8.67 -10.22 -56.99
CA ASN A 733 9.63 -10.02 -58.06
C ASN A 733 10.43 -8.75 -57.81
N ASP A 734 11.76 -8.84 -57.75
CA ASP A 734 12.69 -7.74 -57.45
C ASP A 734 12.75 -6.64 -58.53
N LYS A 735 11.95 -6.76 -59.60
CA LYS A 735 12.01 -5.89 -60.80
C LYS A 735 10.74 -5.08 -61.08
N GLN A 736 9.71 -5.18 -60.23
CA GLN A 736 8.47 -4.40 -60.40
C GLN A 736 8.39 -3.30 -59.33
N ASN A 737 8.12 -2.07 -59.77
CA ASN A 737 7.94 -0.91 -58.89
C ASN A 737 6.50 -0.91 -58.36
N TYR A 738 6.35 -1.05 -57.04
CA TYR A 738 5.02 -1.11 -56.40
C TYR A 738 4.60 0.19 -55.70
N TRP A 739 5.52 1.17 -55.64
CA TRP A 739 5.27 2.51 -55.14
C TRP A 739 5.79 3.53 -56.14
N VAL A 740 4.92 4.41 -56.63
CA VAL A 740 5.31 5.57 -57.43
C VAL A 740 5.12 6.79 -56.54
N ASP A 741 6.22 7.35 -56.07
CA ASP A 741 6.23 8.68 -55.47
C ASP A 741 6.30 9.70 -56.60
N TYR A 742 5.25 10.49 -56.80
CA TYR A 742 5.14 11.40 -57.94
C TYR A 742 6.21 12.53 -57.90
N ASN A 743 6.81 12.77 -56.72
CA ASN A 743 7.76 13.86 -56.52
C ASN A 743 9.23 13.42 -56.40
N SER A 744 9.53 12.12 -56.46
CA SER A 744 10.91 11.65 -56.48
C SER A 744 11.12 10.56 -57.54
N GLU A 745 11.92 10.87 -58.57
CA GLU A 745 12.32 9.91 -59.63
C GLU A 745 13.18 8.73 -59.11
N LYS A 746 13.32 8.54 -57.79
CA LYS A 746 14.09 7.45 -57.19
C LYS A 746 13.17 6.28 -56.84
N ASN A 747 13.16 5.29 -57.72
CA ASN A 747 12.59 3.96 -57.46
C ASN A 747 13.26 3.32 -56.23
N ARG A 748 12.47 2.99 -55.21
CA ARG A 748 12.94 2.22 -54.04
C ARG A 748 12.51 0.77 -54.20
N ASN A 749 13.46 -0.12 -54.46
CA ASN A 749 13.19 -1.52 -54.80
C ASN A 749 13.14 -2.48 -53.60
N GLU A 750 13.54 -2.07 -52.40
CA GLU A 750 13.60 -2.95 -51.23
C GLU A 750 12.69 -2.47 -50.11
N PHE A 751 11.64 -3.25 -49.83
CA PHE A 751 10.77 -3.07 -48.68
C PHE A 751 10.38 -4.43 -48.11
N SER A 752 10.58 -4.62 -46.81
CA SER A 752 10.16 -5.81 -46.08
C SER A 752 9.34 -5.41 -44.86
N ILE A 753 8.08 -5.83 -44.78
CA ILE A 753 7.27 -5.69 -43.56
C ILE A 753 7.43 -6.95 -42.73
N LYS A 754 7.88 -6.80 -41.48
CA LYS A 754 7.77 -7.87 -40.48
C LYS A 754 6.40 -7.78 -39.80
N VAL A 755 5.57 -8.80 -39.98
CA VAL A 755 4.29 -8.96 -39.30
C VAL A 755 4.50 -9.93 -38.14
N GLN A 756 4.49 -9.39 -36.92
CA GLN A 756 4.53 -10.19 -35.70
C GLN A 756 3.10 -10.44 -35.23
N PHE A 757 2.76 -11.72 -35.06
CA PHE A 757 1.51 -12.10 -34.42
C PHE A 757 1.75 -12.09 -32.92
N SER A 758 1.12 -11.15 -32.22
CA SER A 758 0.81 -11.45 -30.83
C SER A 758 -0.31 -12.48 -30.89
N ASP A 759 0.03 -13.75 -30.65
CA ASP A 759 -0.97 -14.67 -30.14
C ASP A 759 -1.51 -14.00 -28.87
N ASN A 760 -2.62 -13.27 -28.98
CA ASN A 760 -3.55 -13.11 -27.88
C ASN A 760 -4.11 -14.51 -27.65
N LYS A 761 -3.27 -15.41 -27.13
CA LYS A 761 -3.77 -16.58 -26.42
C LYS A 761 -4.84 -16.02 -25.52
N ASN A 762 -6.02 -16.61 -25.57
CA ASN A 762 -7.11 -16.40 -24.64
C ASN A 762 -6.56 -16.62 -23.24
N ASN A 763 -5.87 -15.61 -22.70
CA ASN A 763 -5.28 -15.61 -21.38
C ASN A 763 -6.48 -15.34 -20.48
N LYS A 764 -7.21 -16.43 -20.22
CA LYS A 764 -8.17 -16.55 -19.14
C LYS A 764 -7.56 -15.85 -17.93
N LEU A 765 -8.25 -14.84 -17.41
CA LEU A 765 -7.71 -14.04 -16.33
C LEU A 765 -7.83 -14.89 -15.06
N GLN A 766 -6.75 -15.58 -14.73
CA GLN A 766 -6.65 -16.40 -13.53
C GLN A 766 -5.83 -15.67 -12.48
N SER A 767 -6.01 -16.04 -11.21
CA SER A 767 -5.19 -15.45 -10.16
C SER A 767 -3.70 -15.65 -10.46
N ILE A 768 -2.92 -14.57 -10.33
CA ILE A 768 -1.47 -14.56 -10.55
C ILE A 768 -0.74 -15.56 -9.63
N PHE A 769 -1.34 -15.87 -8.48
CA PHE A 769 -0.78 -16.80 -7.49
C PHE A 769 -1.00 -18.28 -7.81
N LYS A 770 -1.90 -18.60 -8.75
CA LYS A 770 -2.16 -19.98 -9.17
C LYS A 770 -0.95 -20.58 -9.90
N GLU A 771 -0.39 -19.82 -10.84
CA GLU A 771 0.82 -20.21 -11.57
C GLU A 771 2.10 -19.74 -10.87
N THR A 772 2.05 -18.60 -10.18
CA THR A 772 3.22 -17.95 -9.58
C THR A 772 2.97 -17.72 -8.09
N PRO A 773 3.00 -18.76 -7.24
CA PRO A 773 2.80 -18.61 -5.81
C PRO A 773 3.83 -17.66 -5.21
N LEU A 774 3.42 -16.81 -4.26
CA LEU A 774 4.31 -15.83 -3.64
C LEU A 774 5.41 -16.53 -2.82
N GLN A 775 6.66 -16.34 -3.26
CA GLN A 775 7.84 -16.82 -2.54
C GLN A 775 8.39 -15.67 -1.71
N LYS A 776 8.14 -15.75 -0.39
CA LYS A 776 8.79 -14.86 0.58
C LYS A 776 10.23 -15.34 0.74
N GLY A 777 11.18 -14.50 0.34
CA GLY A 777 12.60 -14.77 0.57
C GLY A 777 12.95 -14.60 2.05
N ILE A 778 14.21 -14.88 2.40
CA ILE A 778 14.74 -14.56 3.73
C ILE A 778 14.84 -13.03 3.85
N GLY A 779 13.78 -12.42 4.40
CA GLY A 779 13.76 -11.01 4.78
C GLY A 779 14.49 -10.76 6.10
N PHE A 780 14.47 -9.52 6.58
CA PHE A 780 14.89 -9.20 7.95
C PHE A 780 13.83 -9.71 8.93
N ASN A 781 14.10 -10.86 9.56
CA ASN A 781 13.24 -11.39 10.61
C ASN A 781 13.60 -10.73 11.94
N ILE A 782 12.84 -9.70 12.32
CA ILE A 782 13.08 -8.91 13.54
C ILE A 782 13.20 -9.79 14.78
N ILE A 783 12.29 -10.75 14.92
CA ILE A 783 12.24 -11.67 16.06
C ILE A 783 13.47 -12.59 16.05
N GLY A 784 13.82 -13.16 14.89
CA GLY A 784 15.00 -14.01 14.75
C GLY A 784 16.29 -13.28 15.11
N VAL A 785 16.45 -12.05 14.64
CA VAL A 785 17.61 -11.22 14.95
C VAL A 785 17.63 -10.81 16.43
N ALA A 786 16.48 -10.48 17.02
CA ALA A 786 16.35 -10.23 18.46
C ALA A 786 16.83 -11.45 19.30
N PHE A 787 16.48 -12.67 18.91
CA PHE A 787 16.97 -13.88 19.56
C PHE A 787 18.47 -14.08 19.41
N ILE A 788 19.04 -13.78 18.23
CA ILE A 788 20.49 -13.82 18.02
C ILE A 788 21.20 -12.84 18.97
N TYR A 789 20.72 -11.59 19.07
CA TYR A 789 21.29 -10.63 20.02
C TYR A 789 21.16 -11.08 21.47
N LEU A 790 20.04 -11.70 21.84
CA LEU A 790 19.85 -12.24 23.19
C LEU A 790 20.83 -13.38 23.46
N ALA A 791 21.02 -14.30 22.52
CA ALA A 791 21.98 -15.39 22.65
C ALA A 791 23.43 -14.88 22.78
N ILE A 792 23.82 -13.92 21.92
CA ILE A 792 25.13 -13.26 21.99
C ILE A 792 25.29 -12.53 23.33
N SER A 793 24.24 -11.89 23.83
CA SER A 793 24.26 -11.21 25.13
C SER A 793 24.42 -12.18 26.29
N LEU A 794 23.76 -13.33 26.27
CA LEU A 794 23.92 -14.37 27.31
C LEU A 794 25.36 -14.90 27.33
N LEU A 795 25.94 -15.17 26.16
CA LEU A 795 27.36 -15.56 26.04
C LEU A 795 28.30 -14.46 26.56
N SER A 796 28.05 -13.21 26.16
CA SER A 796 28.84 -12.05 26.61
C SER A 796 28.72 -11.81 28.11
N THR A 797 27.55 -12.07 28.70
CA THR A 797 27.31 -12.01 30.15
C THR A 797 28.16 -13.05 30.89
N GLY A 798 28.34 -14.23 30.31
CA GLY A 798 29.29 -15.24 30.81
C GLY A 798 30.74 -14.72 30.83
N LEU A 799 31.18 -14.01 29.77
CA LEU A 799 32.51 -13.40 29.72
C LEU A 799 32.67 -12.26 30.75
N VAL A 800 31.64 -11.42 30.91
CA VAL A 800 31.60 -10.37 31.94
C VAL A 800 31.73 -10.98 33.33
N PHE A 801 31.08 -12.11 33.59
CA PHE A 801 31.25 -12.83 34.85
C PHE A 801 32.71 -13.26 35.10
N LEU A 802 33.46 -13.66 34.07
CA LEU A 802 34.88 -14.00 34.23
C LEU A 802 35.71 -12.77 34.62
N VAL A 803 35.45 -11.61 34.02
CA VAL A 803 36.10 -10.33 34.37
C VAL A 803 35.74 -9.94 35.81
N PHE A 804 34.45 -10.01 36.15
CA PHE A 804 33.94 -9.78 37.50
C PHE A 804 34.65 -10.69 38.52
N LYS A 805 34.70 -12.01 38.26
CA LYS A 805 35.39 -12.98 39.11
C LYS A 805 36.87 -12.66 39.31
N ARG A 806 37.57 -12.21 38.26
CA ARG A 806 38.98 -11.82 38.36
C ARG A 806 39.16 -10.59 39.24
N LEU A 807 38.37 -9.55 39.01
CA LEU A 807 38.45 -8.29 39.75
C LEU A 807 38.08 -8.46 41.23
N SER A 808 37.11 -9.32 41.56
CA SER A 808 36.72 -9.56 42.96
C SER A 808 37.75 -10.37 43.76
N ARG A 809 38.76 -10.95 43.11
CA ARG A 809 39.87 -11.69 43.76
C ARG A 809 41.09 -10.81 44.04
N ILE A 810 41.23 -9.72 43.28
CA ILE A 810 42.24 -8.68 43.48
C ILE A 810 41.70 -7.77 44.59
#